data_AF-A0A150F4L9-F1
#
_entry.id   AF-A0A150F4L9-F1
#
_cell.length_a   1.000
_cell.length_b   1.000
_cell.length_c   1.000
_cell.angle_alpha   90.00
_cell.angle_beta   90.00
_cell.angle_gamma   90.00
#
_symmetry.space_group_name_H-M   'P 1'
#
loop_
_entity.id
_entity.type
_entity.pdbx_description
1 polymer ?
#
loop_
_entity_poly.entity_id
_entity_poly.type
_entity_poly.pdbx_seq_one_letter_code
_entity_poly.pdbx_strand_id
1 'polypeptide(L)'
;MQLVADKLVLAVESYFSDEIEHTNYKIKELLSQQDVVSHAEIASMNCLHALLKYHVWRLCQKTFVYEFHKYRESLSYPADPSSSKAFDRYVSSIDKELISNWFTKYDCLRKMVTQSVNNTCSFIEDVCGNFSSDATLILSEGLISRGSRLQTITPLESDPHNGSKVVLCLEFTSSKKILYKPRSLEIDVLIDRLFSDTLKFDSLQNRSPVAQTVNRGEYGWQEFVQHTPISQSEAGGAYYNLGLCAAVFSCLGATDLHDENIIFNGVYPYFVDLETSLQPAYNRTCDLLDELMGEMLSYSIATTSIIPAKLMTIPRKVLIGAINTPYPQKTNEMVFTLKNPGTDAVDIAKEKINVNRTTVPITLTSNQAPDPLPFQEDFLKGYSDGYEKMMDKREQIYSIFTDIQCLIRVVNRPTVQYYLMLDACLFPENLVDDVTMNQVLKYLKPPKLIRDSEIAKSILEEEIRSIKIGDIPYFSIKANDKCLYSGDFISNEIFDVSPEDNVIRRLENLSQKRLLLDKRLIAEGYSDIRIHEAEHNKVDDLGYQSPLFSNILRKVTNDNPNPLIELISSLSITTETDNPETGWIGGVYGNIPISYESNSLISLHDTGGILFLLEHLTEYEKIANRSKYTNLYNQAKRGLKSLRSAFSSQLKSAPTSIISGSSSLDFIFYHTRNRVEEIEQVVSQIQSENIPSGDVFIGPIGIGLMLASFSDTPNQVLKKLEDKILHESPSGMLSSDGLAHGNLGVIWAQFRLSYALNNTEGCKHFFKKALQVSFPNTVNTAGWCNGNAGLLMVLAEMARELNEHLNLYEIAKKSTALPENGPIDLSICHGAAGVLQSLLFAYEASGDSWYLSLANQYWETVLDLANNHGFYTGEKNRDYLLGYFLGWSGVADSALLLKMYNNGDSAWFPLNLSSVSYQRNIYKEDMECVH
;
A
#
# COMPACT_ATOMS: atom_id res chain seq x y z
N MET A 1 -21.94 -12.24 -28.19
CA MET A 1 -22.49 -11.96 -26.85
C MET A 1 -23.35 -10.70 -26.81
N GLN A 2 -22.97 -9.59 -27.46
CA GLN A 2 -23.84 -8.40 -27.52
C GLN A 2 -25.27 -8.71 -27.97
N LEU A 3 -25.42 -9.46 -29.07
CA LEU A 3 -26.72 -9.95 -29.55
C LEU A 3 -27.50 -10.77 -28.50
N VAL A 4 -26.80 -11.50 -27.64
CA VAL A 4 -27.43 -12.28 -26.56
C VAL A 4 -27.97 -11.33 -25.50
N ALA A 5 -27.19 -10.34 -25.08
CA ALA A 5 -27.63 -9.31 -24.15
C ALA A 5 -28.87 -8.57 -24.69
N ASP A 6 -28.86 -8.19 -25.97
CA ASP A 6 -30.00 -7.55 -26.65
C ASP A 6 -31.26 -8.42 -26.62
N LYS A 7 -31.13 -9.70 -26.95
CA LYS A 7 -32.29 -10.61 -26.92
C LYS A 7 -32.80 -10.90 -25.52
N LEU A 8 -31.90 -11.05 -24.55
CA LEU A 8 -32.28 -11.29 -23.16
C LEU A 8 -33.06 -10.11 -22.59
N VAL A 9 -32.60 -8.88 -22.81
CA VAL A 9 -33.32 -7.70 -22.33
C VAL A 9 -34.70 -7.59 -22.99
N LEU A 10 -34.82 -7.79 -24.30
CA LEU A 10 -36.11 -7.75 -25.01
C LEU A 10 -37.09 -8.83 -24.51
N ALA A 11 -36.58 -10.03 -24.22
CA ALA A 11 -37.40 -11.11 -23.65
C ALA A 11 -37.87 -10.78 -22.23
N VAL A 12 -37.03 -10.16 -21.41
CA VAL A 12 -37.39 -9.67 -20.07
C VAL A 12 -38.40 -8.52 -20.16
N GLU A 13 -38.19 -7.54 -21.04
CA GLU A 13 -39.15 -6.44 -21.28
C GLU A 13 -40.52 -6.97 -21.74
N SER A 14 -40.54 -8.00 -22.59
CA SER A 14 -41.79 -8.67 -22.99
C SER A 14 -42.44 -9.43 -21.83
N TYR A 15 -41.65 -9.99 -20.91
CA TYR A 15 -42.16 -10.62 -19.69
C TYR A 15 -42.84 -9.60 -18.77
N PHE A 16 -42.21 -8.45 -18.55
CA PHE A 16 -42.67 -7.33 -17.71
C PHE A 16 -43.32 -6.20 -18.53
N SER A 17 -44.09 -6.55 -19.57
CA SER A 17 -44.64 -5.57 -20.50
C SER A 17 -45.52 -4.51 -19.82
N ASP A 18 -46.28 -4.92 -18.81
CA ASP A 18 -47.23 -4.05 -18.12
C ASP A 18 -46.49 -2.97 -17.31
N GLU A 19 -45.42 -3.35 -16.60
CA GLU A 19 -44.56 -2.44 -15.86
C GLU A 19 -43.84 -1.46 -16.79
N ILE A 20 -43.32 -1.93 -17.92
CA ILE A 20 -42.59 -1.09 -18.89
C ILE A 20 -43.55 -0.13 -19.60
N GLU A 21 -44.75 -0.58 -19.98
CA GLU A 21 -45.76 0.29 -20.59
C GLU A 21 -46.26 1.36 -19.62
N HIS A 22 -46.47 0.98 -18.35
CA HIS A 22 -46.82 1.94 -17.29
C HIS A 22 -45.73 3.01 -17.10
N THR A 23 -44.47 2.57 -17.01
CA THR A 23 -43.31 3.45 -16.86
C THR A 23 -43.19 4.39 -18.06
N ASN A 24 -43.36 3.88 -19.28
CA ASN A 24 -43.35 4.69 -20.49
C ASN A 24 -44.44 5.76 -20.52
N TYR A 25 -45.64 5.46 -20.01
CA TYR A 25 -46.69 6.45 -19.84
C TYR A 25 -46.30 7.51 -18.79
N LYS A 26 -45.75 7.08 -17.64
CA LYS A 26 -45.30 7.98 -16.57
C LYS A 26 -44.18 8.91 -16.99
N ILE A 27 -43.20 8.43 -17.76
CA ILE A 27 -42.13 9.25 -18.35
C ILE A 27 -42.73 10.41 -19.15
N LYS A 28 -43.72 10.16 -20.01
CA LYS A 28 -44.39 11.20 -20.80
C LYS A 28 -45.15 12.18 -19.93
N GLU A 29 -45.91 11.66 -18.96
CA GLU A 29 -46.67 12.47 -18.02
C GLU A 29 -45.76 13.44 -17.25
N LEU A 30 -44.69 12.92 -16.63
CA LEU A 30 -43.76 13.70 -15.81
C LEU A 30 -43.03 14.76 -16.66
N LEU A 31 -42.46 14.36 -17.80
CA LEU A 31 -41.67 15.28 -18.66
C LEU A 31 -42.52 16.34 -19.35
N SER A 32 -43.83 16.14 -19.47
CA SER A 32 -44.78 17.15 -19.99
C SER A 32 -45.01 18.32 -19.03
N GLN A 33 -44.59 18.19 -17.76
CA GLN A 33 -44.78 19.21 -16.72
C GLN A 33 -43.77 20.37 -16.81
N GLN A 34 -42.73 20.25 -17.64
CA GLN A 34 -41.75 21.31 -17.89
C GLN A 34 -41.77 21.76 -19.36
N ASP A 35 -41.47 23.03 -19.61
CA ASP A 35 -41.39 23.64 -20.95
C ASP A 35 -39.99 24.22 -21.26
N VAL A 36 -39.00 23.90 -20.42
CA VAL A 36 -37.64 24.44 -20.50
C VAL A 36 -36.84 23.81 -21.62
N VAL A 37 -36.97 22.50 -21.82
CA VAL A 37 -36.30 21.73 -22.88
C VAL A 37 -37.28 20.86 -23.66
N SER A 38 -36.94 20.55 -24.92
CA SER A 38 -37.76 19.72 -25.80
C SER A 38 -37.26 18.27 -25.92
N HIS A 39 -38.17 17.35 -26.30
CA HIS A 39 -37.92 15.94 -26.69
C HIS A 39 -37.21 15.04 -25.65
N ALA A 40 -37.49 15.19 -24.36
CA ALA A 40 -36.87 14.38 -23.30
C ALA A 40 -37.36 12.91 -23.24
N GLU A 41 -38.59 12.61 -23.69
CA GLU A 41 -39.23 11.30 -23.51
C GLU A 41 -38.45 10.14 -24.13
N ILE A 42 -38.05 10.27 -25.40
CA ILE A 42 -37.32 9.21 -26.13
C ILE A 42 -35.96 8.96 -25.48
N ALA A 43 -35.29 10.01 -24.98
CA ALA A 43 -34.00 9.89 -24.32
C ALA A 43 -34.13 9.08 -23.01
N SER A 44 -35.17 9.34 -22.21
CA SER A 44 -35.46 8.58 -20.99
C SER A 44 -35.85 7.13 -21.26
N MET A 45 -36.67 6.86 -22.30
CA MET A 45 -37.04 5.50 -22.70
C MET A 45 -35.83 4.67 -23.14
N ASN A 46 -34.93 5.28 -23.93
CA ASN A 46 -33.69 4.63 -24.34
C ASN A 46 -32.77 4.35 -23.14
N CYS A 47 -32.73 5.26 -22.16
CA CYS A 47 -31.99 5.05 -20.93
C CYS A 47 -32.55 3.91 -20.09
N LEU A 48 -33.88 3.81 -19.95
CA LEU A 48 -34.55 2.69 -19.29
C LEU A 48 -34.10 1.36 -19.92
N HIS A 49 -34.18 1.25 -21.25
CA HIS A 49 -33.73 0.06 -21.97
C HIS A 49 -32.24 -0.24 -21.74
N ALA A 50 -31.38 0.78 -21.77
CA ALA A 50 -29.95 0.61 -21.54
C ALA A 50 -29.62 0.10 -20.12
N LEU A 51 -30.29 0.64 -19.09
CA LEU A 51 -30.16 0.19 -17.71
C LEU A 51 -30.64 -1.25 -17.55
N LEU A 52 -31.84 -1.57 -18.05
CA LEU A 52 -32.38 -2.93 -18.01
C LEU A 52 -31.43 -3.91 -18.69
N LYS A 53 -30.89 -3.55 -19.83
CA LYS A 53 -29.91 -4.37 -20.56
C LYS A 53 -28.68 -4.66 -19.72
N TYR A 54 -28.11 -3.65 -19.06
CA TYR A 54 -26.94 -3.81 -18.20
C TYR A 54 -27.25 -4.74 -17.01
N HIS A 55 -28.33 -4.49 -16.27
CA HIS A 55 -28.67 -5.28 -15.08
C HIS A 55 -29.10 -6.70 -15.42
N VAL A 56 -29.94 -6.89 -16.44
CA VAL A 56 -30.36 -8.22 -16.91
C VAL A 56 -29.16 -9.02 -17.37
N TRP A 57 -28.26 -8.42 -18.15
CA TRP A 57 -27.05 -9.11 -18.59
C TRP A 57 -26.21 -9.60 -17.41
N ARG A 58 -25.95 -8.71 -16.44
CA ARG A 58 -25.18 -9.03 -15.24
C ARG A 58 -25.78 -10.22 -14.48
N LEU A 59 -27.09 -10.23 -14.27
CA LEU A 59 -27.78 -11.27 -13.50
C LEU A 59 -27.96 -12.59 -14.28
N CYS A 60 -28.15 -12.52 -15.60
CA CYS A 60 -28.56 -13.68 -16.40
C CYS A 60 -27.43 -14.35 -17.19
N GLN A 61 -26.26 -13.72 -17.37
CA GLN A 61 -25.21 -14.24 -18.27
C GLN A 61 -24.77 -15.68 -17.93
N LYS A 62 -24.66 -16.03 -16.64
CA LYS A 62 -24.25 -17.38 -16.20
C LYS A 62 -25.36 -18.40 -16.45
N THR A 63 -26.60 -18.02 -16.15
CA THR A 63 -27.79 -18.83 -16.47
C THR A 63 -27.88 -19.10 -17.96
N PHE A 64 -27.61 -18.09 -18.79
CA PHE A 64 -27.57 -18.25 -20.24
C PHE A 64 -26.52 -19.29 -20.67
N VAL A 65 -25.27 -19.15 -20.23
CA VAL A 65 -24.18 -20.09 -20.62
C VAL A 65 -24.51 -21.51 -20.15
N TYR A 66 -25.03 -21.66 -18.94
CA TYR A 66 -25.36 -22.95 -18.37
C TYR A 66 -26.55 -23.64 -19.05
N GLU A 67 -27.65 -22.91 -19.27
CA GLU A 67 -28.81 -23.46 -19.98
C GLU A 67 -28.52 -23.70 -21.46
N PHE A 68 -27.62 -22.90 -22.05
CA PHE A 68 -27.10 -23.19 -23.38
C PHE A 68 -26.39 -24.55 -23.42
N HIS A 69 -25.53 -24.86 -22.45
CA HIS A 69 -24.88 -26.17 -22.40
C HIS A 69 -25.87 -27.31 -22.22
N LYS A 70 -26.88 -27.16 -21.36
CA LYS A 70 -27.97 -28.16 -21.22
C LYS A 70 -28.72 -28.35 -22.54
N TYR A 71 -29.02 -27.27 -23.25
CA TYR A 71 -29.65 -27.33 -24.57
C TYR A 71 -28.75 -28.03 -25.61
N ARG A 72 -27.48 -27.63 -25.71
CA ARG A 72 -26.50 -28.23 -26.63
C ARG A 72 -26.34 -29.72 -26.39
N GLU A 73 -26.23 -30.13 -25.13
CA GLU A 73 -26.13 -31.54 -24.71
C GLU A 73 -27.40 -32.33 -25.03
N SER A 74 -28.59 -31.73 -24.87
CA SER A 74 -29.85 -32.37 -25.25
C SER A 74 -29.95 -32.68 -26.75
N LEU A 75 -29.19 -31.97 -27.58
CA LEU A 75 -29.07 -32.20 -29.02
C LEU A 75 -27.88 -33.10 -29.39
N SER A 76 -27.09 -33.56 -28.42
CA SER A 76 -25.84 -34.30 -28.63
C SER A 76 -24.82 -33.56 -29.50
N TYR A 77 -24.80 -32.22 -29.44
CA TYR A 77 -23.78 -31.41 -30.13
C TYR A 77 -22.49 -31.33 -29.28
N PRO A 78 -21.29 -31.46 -29.87
CA PRO A 78 -20.03 -31.30 -29.15
C PRO A 78 -19.80 -29.84 -28.74
N ALA A 79 -19.01 -29.62 -27.69
CA ALA A 79 -18.50 -28.28 -27.35
C ALA A 79 -17.35 -27.93 -28.32
N ASP A 80 -17.69 -27.28 -29.44
CA ASP A 80 -16.75 -26.97 -30.52
C ASP A 80 -16.52 -25.45 -30.62
N PRO A 81 -15.29 -24.95 -30.35
CA PRO A 81 -14.98 -23.52 -30.46
C PRO A 81 -14.98 -23.00 -31.91
N SER A 82 -15.05 -23.87 -32.91
CA SER A 82 -15.11 -23.50 -34.33
C SER A 82 -16.53 -23.48 -34.92
N SER A 83 -17.54 -23.86 -34.13
CA SER A 83 -18.95 -23.89 -34.54
C SER A 83 -19.78 -22.93 -33.69
N SER A 84 -20.86 -22.38 -34.26
CA SER A 84 -21.88 -21.59 -33.55
C SER A 84 -23.29 -22.13 -33.77
N LYS A 85 -23.46 -23.32 -34.35
CA LYS A 85 -24.78 -23.78 -34.81
C LYS A 85 -25.77 -24.01 -33.68
N ALA A 86 -25.34 -24.63 -32.59
CA ALA A 86 -26.21 -24.83 -31.43
C ALA A 86 -26.42 -23.49 -30.70
N PHE A 87 -25.36 -22.70 -30.60
CA PHE A 87 -25.38 -21.36 -30.01
C PHE A 87 -26.39 -20.45 -30.70
N ASP A 88 -26.30 -20.29 -32.02
CA ASP A 88 -27.17 -19.42 -32.83
C ASP A 88 -28.62 -19.89 -32.77
N ARG A 89 -28.87 -21.20 -32.74
CA ARG A 89 -30.21 -21.76 -32.54
C ARG A 89 -30.78 -21.42 -31.17
N TYR A 90 -29.99 -21.58 -30.12
CA TYR A 90 -30.41 -21.26 -28.76
C TYR A 90 -30.67 -19.76 -28.57
N VAL A 91 -29.78 -18.91 -29.11
CA VAL A 91 -29.97 -17.46 -29.15
C VAL A 91 -31.21 -17.08 -29.97
N SER A 92 -31.56 -17.85 -31.00
CA SER A 92 -32.78 -17.64 -31.77
C SER A 92 -34.06 -17.95 -31.01
N SER A 93 -34.01 -18.84 -30.02
CA SER A 93 -35.14 -19.21 -29.16
C SER A 93 -35.31 -18.33 -27.91
N ILE A 94 -34.50 -17.28 -27.72
CA ILE A 94 -34.67 -16.38 -26.57
C ILE A 94 -35.94 -15.56 -26.75
N ASP A 95 -36.93 -15.83 -25.89
CA ASP A 95 -38.22 -15.14 -25.83
C ASP A 95 -38.79 -15.11 -24.39
N LYS A 96 -40.00 -14.56 -24.24
CA LYS A 96 -40.72 -14.47 -22.97
C LYS A 96 -40.94 -15.85 -22.32
N GLU A 97 -41.21 -16.89 -23.11
CA GLU A 97 -41.47 -18.23 -22.60
C GLU A 97 -40.19 -18.86 -22.02
N LEU A 98 -39.04 -18.67 -22.68
CA LEU A 98 -37.75 -19.11 -22.16
C LEU A 98 -37.43 -18.45 -20.81
N ILE A 99 -37.63 -17.13 -20.69
CA ILE A 99 -37.43 -16.41 -19.42
C ILE A 99 -38.40 -16.92 -18.34
N SER A 100 -39.67 -17.16 -18.68
CA SER A 100 -40.64 -17.76 -17.76
C SER A 100 -40.21 -19.14 -17.26
N ASN A 101 -39.63 -19.96 -18.14
CA ASN A 101 -39.09 -21.27 -17.79
C ASN A 101 -37.88 -21.14 -16.84
N TRP A 102 -36.98 -20.18 -17.09
CA TRP A 102 -35.87 -19.89 -16.17
C TRP A 102 -36.37 -19.47 -14.81
N PHE A 103 -37.36 -18.58 -14.73
CA PHE A 103 -37.93 -18.11 -13.47
C PHE A 103 -38.67 -19.20 -12.69
N THR A 104 -39.22 -20.19 -13.37
CA THR A 104 -39.80 -21.37 -12.73
C THR A 104 -38.73 -22.28 -12.13
N LYS A 105 -37.56 -22.36 -12.76
CA LYS A 105 -36.44 -23.22 -12.35
C LYS A 105 -35.53 -22.58 -11.31
N TYR A 106 -35.38 -21.26 -11.36
CA TYR A 106 -34.43 -20.46 -10.59
C TYR A 106 -35.18 -19.36 -9.84
N ASP A 107 -35.71 -19.68 -8.65
CA ASP A 107 -36.54 -18.74 -7.87
C ASP A 107 -35.76 -17.49 -7.43
N CYS A 108 -34.49 -17.64 -7.07
CA CYS A 108 -33.66 -16.50 -6.68
C CYS A 108 -33.39 -15.58 -7.86
N LEU A 109 -33.15 -16.14 -9.06
CA LEU A 109 -32.99 -15.33 -10.27
C LEU A 109 -34.26 -14.55 -10.60
N ARG A 110 -35.43 -15.20 -10.50
CA ARG A 110 -36.73 -14.54 -10.69
C ARG A 110 -36.88 -13.34 -9.77
N LYS A 111 -36.59 -13.49 -8.47
CA LYS A 111 -36.66 -12.42 -7.48
C LYS A 111 -35.70 -11.27 -7.82
N MET A 112 -34.43 -11.57 -8.11
CA MET A 112 -33.42 -10.57 -8.47
C MET A 112 -33.79 -9.79 -9.73
N VAL A 113 -34.21 -10.47 -10.80
CA VAL A 113 -34.58 -9.80 -12.06
C VAL A 113 -35.87 -8.98 -11.89
N THR A 114 -36.89 -9.52 -11.22
CA THR A 114 -38.14 -8.78 -10.93
C THR A 114 -37.83 -7.50 -10.15
N GLN A 115 -37.04 -7.61 -9.08
CA GLN A 115 -36.66 -6.44 -8.29
C GLN A 115 -35.85 -5.44 -9.11
N SER A 116 -34.90 -5.91 -9.91
CA SER A 116 -34.09 -5.05 -10.78
C SER A 116 -34.94 -4.29 -11.79
N VAL A 117 -35.95 -4.94 -12.40
CA VAL A 117 -36.87 -4.28 -13.35
C VAL A 117 -37.66 -3.19 -12.64
N ASN A 118 -38.32 -3.53 -11.53
CA ASN A 118 -39.12 -2.57 -10.75
C ASN A 118 -38.30 -1.38 -10.27
N ASN A 119 -37.09 -1.63 -9.76
CA ASN A 119 -36.18 -0.59 -9.32
C ASN A 119 -35.74 0.31 -10.48
N THR A 120 -35.42 -0.26 -11.64
CA THR A 120 -35.00 0.52 -12.81
C THR A 120 -36.14 1.41 -13.34
N CYS A 121 -37.37 0.88 -13.35
CA CYS A 121 -38.57 1.64 -13.69
C CYS A 121 -38.80 2.80 -12.72
N SER A 122 -38.81 2.53 -11.42
CA SER A 122 -38.93 3.57 -10.39
C SER A 122 -37.82 4.61 -10.51
N PHE A 123 -36.59 4.18 -10.78
CA PHE A 123 -35.45 5.06 -10.89
C PHE A 123 -35.57 6.04 -12.07
N ILE A 124 -36.02 5.57 -13.24
CA ILE A 124 -36.20 6.47 -14.39
C ILE A 124 -37.39 7.41 -14.20
N GLU A 125 -38.45 6.96 -13.50
CA GLU A 125 -39.56 7.83 -13.08
C GLU A 125 -39.06 8.94 -12.16
N ASP A 126 -38.28 8.61 -11.12
CA ASP A 126 -37.66 9.57 -10.21
C ASP A 126 -36.82 10.59 -11.00
N VAL A 127 -35.95 10.13 -11.90
CA VAL A 127 -35.11 11.00 -12.74
C VAL A 127 -35.94 11.97 -13.57
N CYS A 128 -37.01 11.49 -14.21
CA CYS A 128 -37.89 12.32 -15.04
C CYS A 128 -38.68 13.33 -14.22
N GLY A 129 -39.19 12.92 -13.05
CA GLY A 129 -39.90 13.80 -12.13
C GLY A 129 -38.99 14.87 -11.53
N ASN A 130 -37.79 14.48 -11.11
CA ASN A 130 -36.77 15.39 -10.58
C ASN A 130 -36.31 16.37 -11.66
N PHE A 131 -36.01 15.90 -12.88
CA PHE A 131 -35.63 16.76 -13.99
C PHE A 131 -36.71 17.81 -14.29
N SER A 132 -37.98 17.39 -14.32
CA SER A 132 -39.09 18.29 -14.63
C SER A 132 -39.31 19.34 -13.54
N SER A 133 -39.23 18.92 -12.28
CA SER A 133 -39.38 19.81 -11.13
C SER A 133 -38.24 20.83 -11.04
N ASP A 134 -37.02 20.42 -11.41
CA ASP A 134 -35.81 21.22 -11.26
C ASP A 134 -35.40 21.96 -12.53
N ALA A 135 -36.05 21.73 -13.67
CA ALA A 135 -35.63 22.28 -14.98
C ALA A 135 -35.42 23.81 -14.96
N THR A 136 -36.29 24.54 -14.25
CA THR A 136 -36.16 26.00 -14.12
C THR A 136 -34.96 26.40 -13.25
N LEU A 137 -34.69 25.65 -12.18
CA LEU A 137 -33.54 25.88 -11.30
C LEU A 137 -32.22 25.56 -12.01
N ILE A 138 -32.13 24.40 -12.67
CA ILE A 138 -30.96 24.00 -13.45
C ILE A 138 -30.68 25.01 -14.57
N LEU A 139 -31.74 25.59 -15.16
CA LEU A 139 -31.60 26.69 -16.11
C LEU A 139 -31.05 27.97 -15.47
N SER A 140 -31.57 28.38 -14.30
CA SER A 140 -31.10 29.60 -13.63
C SER A 140 -29.66 29.50 -13.14
N GLU A 141 -29.23 28.30 -12.76
CA GLU A 141 -27.84 27.99 -12.41
C GLU A 141 -26.93 27.88 -13.65
N GLY A 142 -27.47 27.96 -14.86
CA GLY A 142 -26.69 27.96 -16.10
C GLY A 142 -26.21 26.58 -16.57
N LEU A 143 -26.58 25.51 -15.87
CA LEU A 143 -26.25 24.12 -16.22
C LEU A 143 -26.88 23.69 -17.56
N ILE A 144 -28.05 24.21 -17.89
CA ILE A 144 -28.72 23.99 -19.19
C ILE A 144 -29.05 25.32 -19.89
N SER A 145 -29.57 25.22 -21.12
CA SER A 145 -30.00 26.37 -21.92
C SER A 145 -31.48 26.26 -22.28
N ARG A 146 -32.24 27.36 -22.19
CA ARG A 146 -33.68 27.38 -22.53
C ARG A 146 -33.88 27.02 -24.00
N GLY A 147 -34.87 26.17 -24.28
CA GLY A 147 -35.18 25.72 -25.63
C GLY A 147 -34.16 24.71 -26.20
N SER A 148 -33.16 24.29 -25.42
CA SER A 148 -32.31 23.17 -25.82
C SER A 148 -33.12 21.88 -25.88
N ARG A 149 -32.62 20.90 -26.64
CA ARG A 149 -33.25 19.60 -26.76
C ARG A 149 -32.40 18.57 -26.04
N LEU A 150 -33.01 17.81 -25.12
CA LEU A 150 -32.36 16.66 -24.52
C LEU A 150 -32.28 15.54 -25.57
N GLN A 151 -31.06 15.14 -25.92
CA GLN A 151 -30.81 14.16 -26.98
C GLN A 151 -30.68 12.75 -26.44
N THR A 152 -29.93 12.60 -25.36
CA THR A 152 -29.54 11.30 -24.82
C THR A 152 -29.43 11.38 -23.31
N ILE A 153 -29.84 10.31 -22.62
CA ILE A 153 -29.50 10.07 -21.23
C ILE A 153 -28.70 8.76 -21.20
N THR A 154 -27.46 8.83 -20.71
CA THR A 154 -26.52 7.71 -20.73
C THR A 154 -26.15 7.33 -19.29
N PRO A 155 -26.37 6.08 -18.87
CA PRO A 155 -25.80 5.56 -17.64
C PRO A 155 -24.27 5.60 -17.70
N LEU A 156 -23.63 6.18 -16.69
CA LEU A 156 -22.18 6.14 -16.56
C LEU A 156 -21.74 4.83 -15.91
N GLU A 157 -20.47 4.47 -16.09
CA GLU A 157 -19.85 3.32 -15.46
C GLU A 157 -19.65 3.59 -13.96
N SER A 158 -20.72 3.43 -13.17
CA SER A 158 -20.70 3.48 -11.71
C SER A 158 -21.29 2.20 -11.13
N ASP A 159 -20.79 1.77 -9.97
CA ASP A 159 -21.37 0.64 -9.27
C ASP A 159 -22.83 0.89 -8.91
N PRO A 160 -23.74 -0.03 -9.24
CA PRO A 160 -25.15 0.15 -8.93
C PRO A 160 -25.42 -0.16 -7.45
N HIS A 161 -26.07 0.80 -6.79
CA HIS A 161 -26.39 0.76 -5.37
C HIS A 161 -27.85 1.16 -5.13
N ASN A 162 -28.37 0.92 -3.91
CA ASN A 162 -29.67 1.42 -3.44
C ASN A 162 -30.83 1.14 -4.42
N GLY A 163 -30.93 -0.10 -4.90
CA GLY A 163 -31.91 -0.49 -5.92
C GLY A 163 -31.44 -0.18 -7.33
N SER A 164 -30.28 -0.70 -7.73
CA SER A 164 -29.75 -0.56 -9.09
C SER A 164 -29.51 0.88 -9.60
N LYS A 165 -29.48 1.91 -8.74
CA LYS A 165 -29.29 3.30 -9.17
C LYS A 165 -27.84 3.56 -9.56
N VAL A 166 -27.64 4.39 -10.58
CA VAL A 166 -26.32 4.78 -11.13
C VAL A 166 -26.30 6.26 -11.50
N VAL A 167 -25.11 6.82 -11.72
CA VAL A 167 -24.98 8.20 -12.21
C VAL A 167 -25.42 8.27 -13.68
N LEU A 168 -26.23 9.27 -14.04
CA LEU A 168 -26.70 9.47 -15.41
C LEU A 168 -26.12 10.75 -16.01
N CYS A 169 -25.65 10.69 -17.25
CA CYS A 169 -25.25 11.86 -18.04
C CYS A 169 -26.36 12.25 -19.01
N LEU A 170 -26.81 13.49 -18.92
CA LEU A 170 -27.85 14.07 -19.80
C LEU A 170 -27.18 14.99 -20.81
N GLU A 171 -27.34 14.69 -22.11
CA GLU A 171 -26.69 15.42 -23.21
C GLU A 171 -27.70 16.23 -24.02
N PHE A 172 -27.39 17.52 -24.27
CA PHE A 172 -28.27 18.45 -24.97
C PHE A 172 -27.69 18.86 -26.34
N THR A 173 -28.55 19.30 -27.26
CA THR A 173 -28.17 19.77 -28.63
C THR A 173 -27.09 20.84 -28.68
N SER A 174 -26.90 21.61 -27.61
CA SER A 174 -25.85 22.64 -27.53
C SER A 174 -24.49 22.08 -27.09
N SER A 175 -24.30 20.75 -27.11
CA SER A 175 -23.15 20.04 -26.55
C SER A 175 -22.94 20.23 -25.04
N LYS A 176 -23.90 20.87 -24.35
CA LYS A 176 -23.93 20.93 -22.88
C LYS A 176 -24.29 19.55 -22.35
N LYS A 177 -23.64 19.17 -21.25
CA LYS A 177 -23.91 17.94 -20.52
C LYS A 177 -24.04 18.25 -19.04
N ILE A 178 -24.94 17.54 -18.37
CA ILE A 178 -25.08 17.60 -16.91
C ILE A 178 -25.13 16.17 -16.37
N LEU A 179 -24.72 16.00 -15.12
CA LEU A 179 -24.77 14.75 -14.40
C LEU A 179 -25.93 14.77 -13.42
N TYR A 180 -26.72 13.69 -13.41
CA TYR A 180 -27.67 13.39 -12.36
C TYR A 180 -27.06 12.34 -11.43
N LYS A 181 -26.95 12.67 -10.15
CA LYS A 181 -26.43 11.77 -9.12
C LYS A 181 -27.55 11.40 -8.15
N PRO A 182 -27.86 10.10 -7.97
CA PRO A 182 -28.93 9.63 -7.09
C PRO A 182 -28.49 9.56 -5.62
N ARG A 183 -27.77 10.58 -5.16
CA ARG A 183 -27.31 10.75 -3.78
C ARG A 183 -27.31 12.23 -3.40
N SER A 184 -27.29 12.49 -2.09
CA SER A 184 -27.02 13.84 -1.60
C SER A 184 -25.70 14.38 -2.14
N LEU A 185 -25.71 15.65 -2.55
CA LEU A 185 -24.51 16.40 -2.95
C LEU A 185 -24.12 17.44 -1.89
N GLU A 186 -24.63 17.31 -0.67
CA GLU A 186 -24.30 18.23 0.42
C GLU A 186 -22.80 18.23 0.73
N ILE A 187 -22.15 17.06 0.69
CA ILE A 187 -20.69 16.98 0.86
C ILE A 187 -19.95 17.71 -0.26
N ASP A 188 -20.38 17.58 -1.52
CA ASP A 188 -19.78 18.29 -2.65
C ASP A 188 -19.88 19.81 -2.44
N VAL A 189 -21.03 20.32 -1.98
CA VAL A 189 -21.23 21.74 -1.65
C VAL A 189 -20.36 22.19 -0.47
N LEU A 190 -20.20 21.35 0.57
CA LEU A 190 -19.33 21.67 1.72
C LEU A 190 -17.86 21.78 1.29
N ILE A 191 -17.37 20.84 0.48
CA ILE A 191 -16.02 20.89 -0.07
C ILE A 191 -15.85 22.10 -1.00
N ASP A 192 -16.85 22.40 -1.84
CA ASP A 192 -16.82 23.58 -2.69
C ASP A 192 -16.63 24.88 -1.89
N ARG A 193 -17.40 25.05 -0.81
CA ARG A 193 -17.28 26.19 0.11
C ARG A 193 -15.93 26.23 0.82
N LEU A 194 -15.39 25.08 1.23
CA LEU A 194 -14.05 25.03 1.83
C LEU A 194 -13.00 25.63 0.90
N PHE A 195 -13.00 25.23 -0.37
CA PHE A 195 -12.03 25.74 -1.35
C PHE A 195 -12.31 27.20 -1.75
N SER A 196 -13.56 27.53 -2.08
CA SER A 196 -13.94 28.83 -2.64
C SER A 196 -14.01 29.96 -1.61
N ASP A 197 -14.49 29.69 -0.39
CA ASP A 197 -14.70 30.73 0.63
C ASP A 197 -13.50 30.88 1.57
N THR A 198 -12.85 29.76 1.93
CA THR A 198 -11.89 29.69 3.04
C THR A 198 -10.45 29.56 2.57
N LEU A 199 -10.15 28.55 1.75
CA LEU A 199 -8.77 28.28 1.35
C LEU A 199 -8.25 29.25 0.29
N LYS A 200 -9.02 29.49 -0.78
CA LYS A 200 -8.73 30.48 -1.84
C LYS A 200 -7.29 30.38 -2.35
N PHE A 201 -7.01 29.29 -3.06
CA PHE A 201 -5.69 29.04 -3.62
C PHE A 201 -5.50 29.80 -4.93
N ASP A 202 -4.47 30.64 -4.98
CA ASP A 202 -4.14 31.46 -6.16
C ASP A 202 -3.80 30.60 -7.40
N SER A 203 -3.12 29.46 -7.21
CA SER A 203 -2.78 28.54 -8.31
C SER A 203 -4.00 27.90 -8.97
N LEU A 204 -5.09 27.74 -8.21
CA LEU A 204 -6.40 27.30 -8.69
C LEU A 204 -7.22 28.46 -9.26
N GLN A 205 -6.67 29.68 -9.35
CA GLN A 205 -7.40 30.91 -9.67
C GLN A 205 -8.61 31.12 -8.75
N ASN A 206 -8.51 30.71 -7.49
CA ASN A 206 -9.61 30.68 -6.52
C ASN A 206 -10.84 29.86 -6.98
N ARG A 207 -10.66 28.96 -7.96
CA ARG A 207 -11.69 27.99 -8.35
C ARG A 207 -11.67 26.82 -7.37
N SER A 208 -12.85 26.28 -7.14
CA SER A 208 -13.03 25.03 -6.42
C SER A 208 -12.67 23.84 -7.33
N PRO A 209 -12.08 22.77 -6.79
CA PRO A 209 -11.88 21.51 -7.51
C PRO A 209 -13.15 20.64 -7.50
N VAL A 210 -14.32 21.23 -7.22
CA VAL A 210 -15.64 20.61 -7.29
C VAL A 210 -16.41 21.23 -8.46
N ALA A 211 -17.08 20.40 -9.25
CA ALA A 211 -17.93 20.88 -10.33
C ALA A 211 -19.11 21.70 -9.79
N GLN A 212 -19.64 22.63 -10.59
CA GLN A 212 -20.83 23.37 -10.19
C GLN A 212 -21.96 22.40 -9.82
N THR A 213 -22.51 22.58 -8.62
CA THR A 213 -23.38 21.59 -7.97
C THR A 213 -24.71 22.20 -7.55
N VAL A 214 -25.81 21.49 -7.82
CA VAL A 214 -27.14 21.77 -7.29
C VAL A 214 -27.58 20.59 -6.44
N ASN A 215 -27.49 20.74 -5.12
CA ASN A 215 -27.97 19.74 -4.16
C ASN A 215 -29.50 19.82 -4.00
N ARG A 216 -30.18 18.67 -3.96
CA ARG A 216 -31.64 18.54 -3.78
C ARG A 216 -32.01 17.61 -2.62
N GLY A 217 -31.09 17.41 -1.70
CA GLY A 217 -31.29 16.56 -0.51
C GLY A 217 -30.85 15.13 -0.79
N GLU A 218 -31.68 14.33 -1.45
CA GLU A 218 -31.41 12.90 -1.70
C GLU A 218 -30.82 12.60 -3.09
N TYR A 219 -30.76 13.62 -3.95
CA TYR A 219 -30.16 13.58 -5.28
C TYR A 219 -29.56 14.96 -5.60
N GLY A 220 -28.89 15.08 -6.74
CA GLY A 220 -28.50 16.39 -7.24
C GLY A 220 -27.99 16.40 -8.68
N TRP A 221 -27.72 17.62 -9.15
CA TRP A 221 -27.25 17.90 -10.50
C TRP A 221 -25.84 18.49 -10.45
N GLN A 222 -24.96 18.04 -11.34
CA GLN A 222 -23.61 18.60 -11.47
C GLN A 222 -23.29 18.95 -12.92
N GLU A 223 -22.45 19.98 -13.08
CA GLU A 223 -21.80 20.27 -14.35
C GLU A 223 -20.96 19.06 -14.81
N PHE A 224 -21.03 18.74 -16.09
CA PHE A 224 -20.12 17.76 -16.68
C PHE A 224 -18.74 18.39 -16.90
N VAL A 225 -17.74 17.97 -16.14
CA VAL A 225 -16.35 18.44 -16.32
C VAL A 225 -15.73 17.77 -17.54
N GLN A 226 -15.35 18.58 -18.53
CA GLN A 226 -14.63 18.08 -19.69
C GLN A 226 -13.14 17.94 -19.39
N HIS A 227 -12.61 16.75 -19.64
CA HIS A 227 -11.16 16.53 -19.67
C HIS A 227 -10.52 17.36 -20.78
N THR A 228 -9.51 18.17 -20.46
CA THR A 228 -8.72 18.95 -21.44
C THR A 228 -7.23 18.67 -21.28
N PRO A 229 -6.54 18.19 -22.33
CA PRO A 229 -5.12 17.87 -22.24
C PRO A 229 -4.25 19.11 -22.08
N ILE A 230 -3.04 18.93 -21.55
CA ILE A 230 -2.06 20.00 -21.29
C ILE A 230 -0.80 19.86 -22.14
N SER A 231 0.00 20.92 -22.24
CA SER A 231 1.36 20.82 -22.77
C SER A 231 2.33 20.22 -21.75
N GLN A 232 3.49 19.73 -22.21
CA GLN A 232 4.53 19.20 -21.32
C GLN A 232 5.02 20.24 -20.29
N SER A 233 5.08 21.52 -20.69
CA SER A 233 5.49 22.62 -19.80
C SER A 233 4.48 22.92 -18.69
N GLU A 234 3.23 22.50 -18.84
CA GLU A 234 2.17 22.70 -17.85
C GLU A 234 2.08 21.57 -16.83
N ALA A 235 2.74 20.43 -17.07
CA ALA A 235 2.65 19.25 -16.23
C ALA A 235 3.06 19.50 -14.77
N GLY A 236 4.13 20.26 -14.53
CA GLY A 236 4.53 20.65 -13.17
C GLY A 236 3.42 21.41 -12.42
N GLY A 237 2.73 22.33 -13.11
CA GLY A 237 1.58 23.05 -12.54
C GLY A 237 0.39 22.13 -12.23
N ALA A 238 0.13 21.14 -13.08
CA ALA A 238 -0.93 20.15 -12.84
C ALA A 238 -0.62 19.26 -11.62
N TYR A 239 0.62 18.76 -11.50
CA TYR A 239 1.04 17.96 -10.33
C TYR A 239 1.10 18.79 -9.04
N TYR A 240 1.52 20.06 -9.12
CA TYR A 240 1.43 21.00 -7.99
C TYR A 240 -0.02 21.16 -7.50
N ASN A 241 -0.95 21.43 -8.42
CA ASN A 241 -2.37 21.58 -8.07
C ASN A 241 -2.97 20.27 -7.51
N LEU A 242 -2.56 19.12 -8.05
CA LEU A 242 -2.96 17.82 -7.48
C LEU A 242 -2.46 17.65 -6.05
N GLY A 243 -1.18 17.96 -5.78
CA GLY A 243 -0.59 17.89 -4.45
C GLY A 243 -1.33 18.80 -3.46
N LEU A 244 -1.66 20.02 -3.89
CA LEU A 244 -2.39 21.00 -3.10
C LEU A 244 -3.79 20.49 -2.70
N CYS A 245 -4.56 19.95 -3.64
CA CYS A 245 -5.84 19.33 -3.32
C CYS A 245 -5.69 18.08 -2.44
N ALA A 246 -4.66 17.26 -2.71
CA ALA A 246 -4.40 16.04 -1.96
C ALA A 246 -4.13 16.31 -0.48
N ALA A 247 -3.47 17.42 -0.15
CA ALA A 247 -3.27 17.84 1.24
C ALA A 247 -4.57 18.17 1.95
N VAL A 248 -5.48 18.89 1.28
CA VAL A 248 -6.80 19.22 1.83
C VAL A 248 -7.58 17.94 2.12
N PHE A 249 -7.69 17.05 1.14
CA PHE A 249 -8.41 15.78 1.27
C PHE A 249 -7.79 14.85 2.33
N SER A 250 -6.46 14.79 2.40
CA SER A 250 -5.74 14.07 3.46
C SER A 250 -6.10 14.59 4.86
N CYS A 251 -6.13 15.92 5.03
CA CYS A 251 -6.48 16.55 6.31
C CYS A 251 -7.94 16.28 6.73
N LEU A 252 -8.87 16.20 5.77
CA LEU A 252 -10.26 15.84 6.04
C LEU A 252 -10.46 14.34 6.31
N GLY A 253 -9.51 13.51 5.88
CA GLY A 253 -9.61 12.06 5.97
C GLY A 253 -10.39 11.42 4.84
N ALA A 254 -10.40 12.06 3.66
CA ALA A 254 -11.03 11.50 2.48
C ALA A 254 -10.36 10.19 2.05
N THR A 255 -11.16 9.29 1.49
CA THR A 255 -10.70 8.04 0.89
C THR A 255 -11.24 7.89 -0.52
N ASP A 256 -10.73 6.94 -1.29
CA ASP A 256 -11.28 6.56 -2.60
C ASP A 256 -11.13 7.63 -3.72
N LEU A 257 -10.08 8.45 -3.65
CA LEU A 257 -9.77 9.50 -4.63
C LEU A 257 -8.70 9.04 -5.63
N HIS A 258 -8.93 7.91 -6.28
CA HIS A 258 -8.03 7.38 -7.31
C HIS A 258 -8.33 7.93 -8.71
N ASP A 259 -7.56 7.50 -9.69
CA ASP A 259 -7.58 7.95 -11.09
C ASP A 259 -8.96 8.07 -11.76
N GLU A 260 -9.92 7.19 -11.46
CA GLU A 260 -11.27 7.27 -12.07
C GLU A 260 -12.14 8.40 -11.49
N ASN A 261 -11.80 8.86 -10.28
CA ASN A 261 -12.54 9.88 -9.55
C ASN A 261 -11.96 11.29 -9.70
N ILE A 262 -10.99 11.47 -10.62
CA ILE A 262 -10.35 12.77 -10.88
C ILE A 262 -10.31 13.07 -12.38
N ILE A 263 -10.81 14.25 -12.76
CA ILE A 263 -10.78 14.76 -14.14
C ILE A 263 -9.97 16.05 -14.19
N PHE A 264 -8.99 16.12 -15.10
CA PHE A 264 -8.25 17.35 -15.35
C PHE A 264 -8.86 18.18 -16.48
N ASN A 265 -9.21 19.43 -16.18
CA ASN A 265 -9.50 20.44 -17.18
C ASN A 265 -8.30 21.39 -17.27
N GLY A 266 -7.39 21.10 -18.19
CA GLY A 266 -6.08 21.75 -18.23
C GLY A 266 -5.28 21.37 -16.99
N VAL A 267 -4.73 22.36 -16.28
CA VAL A 267 -3.95 22.14 -15.05
C VAL A 267 -4.81 21.99 -13.78
N TYR A 268 -6.13 22.03 -13.90
CA TYR A 268 -7.05 22.03 -12.76
C TYR A 268 -7.65 20.64 -12.53
N PRO A 269 -7.41 20.01 -11.36
CA PRO A 269 -8.05 18.76 -10.99
C PRO A 269 -9.48 19.01 -10.48
N TYR A 270 -10.44 18.24 -10.98
CA TYR A 270 -11.80 18.15 -10.46
C TYR A 270 -12.02 16.78 -9.84
N PHE A 271 -12.50 16.74 -8.60
CA PHE A 271 -12.81 15.51 -7.89
C PHE A 271 -14.29 15.23 -8.09
N VAL A 272 -14.58 14.17 -8.83
CA VAL A 272 -15.94 13.89 -9.31
C VAL A 272 -16.69 12.91 -8.43
N ASP A 273 -16.04 12.29 -7.45
CA ASP A 273 -16.75 11.59 -6.38
C ASP A 273 -16.18 11.93 -5.00
N LEU A 274 -17.05 12.43 -4.13
CA LEU A 274 -16.70 13.03 -2.84
C LEU A 274 -17.49 12.42 -1.68
N GLU A 275 -18.27 11.37 -1.92
CA GLU A 275 -19.13 10.77 -0.89
C GLU A 275 -18.37 10.10 0.27
N THR A 276 -17.06 9.89 0.10
CA THR A 276 -16.12 9.34 1.09
C THR A 276 -15.14 10.40 1.62
N SER A 277 -15.43 11.69 1.45
CA SER A 277 -14.53 12.79 1.84
C SER A 277 -14.32 12.93 3.34
N LEU A 278 -15.26 12.43 4.14
CA LEU A 278 -15.18 12.39 5.59
C LEU A 278 -15.34 10.95 6.05
N GLN A 279 -14.78 10.60 7.20
CA GLN A 279 -14.84 9.24 7.71
C GLN A 279 -15.16 9.25 9.21
N PRO A 280 -16.02 8.35 9.71
CA PRO A 280 -16.12 8.12 11.15
C PRO A 280 -14.84 7.46 11.66
N ALA A 281 -14.65 7.44 12.98
CA ALA A 281 -13.49 6.78 13.59
C ALA A 281 -13.84 6.08 14.90
N TYR A 282 -13.02 5.09 15.24
CA TYR A 282 -12.96 4.56 16.59
C TYR A 282 -12.03 5.40 17.44
N ASN A 283 -12.36 5.52 18.73
CA ASN A 283 -11.43 6.01 19.72
C ASN A 283 -10.28 5.00 19.79
N ARG A 284 -9.10 5.52 19.50
CA ARG A 284 -7.85 4.87 19.83
C ARG A 284 -7.35 5.57 21.07
N THR A 285 -7.09 4.79 22.10
CA THR A 285 -6.32 5.29 23.24
C THR A 285 -4.91 5.46 22.72
N CYS A 286 -4.51 6.70 22.42
CA CYS A 286 -3.17 7.04 21.93
C CYS A 286 -2.05 6.74 22.95
N ASP A 287 -2.40 6.08 24.05
CA ASP A 287 -1.52 5.60 25.11
C ASP A 287 -0.66 4.42 24.64
N LEU A 288 -1.19 3.59 23.72
CA LEU A 288 -0.47 2.45 23.15
C LEU A 288 0.21 2.82 21.82
N LEU A 289 1.48 2.48 21.70
CA LEU A 289 2.31 2.90 20.56
C LEU A 289 1.85 2.29 19.22
N ASP A 290 1.43 1.02 19.18
CA ASP A 290 0.96 0.37 17.96
C ASP A 290 -0.35 0.99 17.45
N GLU A 291 -1.26 1.35 18.35
CA GLU A 291 -2.50 2.05 18.02
C GLU A 291 -2.22 3.46 17.47
N LEU A 292 -1.31 4.20 18.11
CA LEU A 292 -0.88 5.54 17.69
C LEU A 292 -0.18 5.49 16.32
N MET A 293 0.71 4.53 16.09
CA MET A 293 1.33 4.32 14.78
C MET A 293 0.28 4.02 13.70
N GLY A 294 -0.70 3.19 14.02
CA GLY A 294 -1.84 2.94 13.14
C GLY A 294 -2.69 4.19 12.90
N GLU A 295 -2.83 5.08 13.89
CA GLU A 295 -3.60 6.32 13.76
C GLU A 295 -2.89 7.30 12.83
N MET A 296 -1.58 7.47 13.04
CA MET A 296 -0.72 8.31 12.21
C MET A 296 -0.82 7.89 10.74
N LEU A 297 -0.83 6.58 10.44
CA LEU A 297 -1.06 6.09 9.08
C LEU A 297 -2.49 6.36 8.60
N SER A 298 -3.52 6.11 9.42
CA SER A 298 -4.92 6.35 9.03
C SER A 298 -5.28 7.83 8.81
N TYR A 299 -4.46 8.73 9.36
CA TYR A 299 -4.60 10.19 9.25
C TYR A 299 -3.63 10.79 8.23
N SER A 300 -2.96 9.94 7.45
CA SER A 300 -2.01 10.34 6.42
C SER A 300 -2.62 10.26 5.03
N ILE A 301 -1.89 10.83 4.07
CA ILE A 301 -2.24 10.78 2.65
C ILE A 301 -2.37 9.35 2.09
N ALA A 302 -1.75 8.34 2.74
CA ALA A 302 -1.82 6.94 2.32
C ALA A 302 -3.26 6.39 2.19
N THR A 303 -4.23 6.99 2.90
CA THR A 303 -5.63 6.55 2.88
C THR A 303 -6.47 7.19 1.77
N THR A 304 -5.97 8.24 1.13
CA THR A 304 -6.72 9.00 0.10
C THR A 304 -6.86 8.26 -1.23
N SER A 305 -5.97 7.29 -1.49
CA SER A 305 -5.79 6.67 -2.82
C SER A 305 -5.33 7.64 -3.92
N ILE A 306 -4.82 8.83 -3.57
CA ILE A 306 -4.19 9.75 -4.54
C ILE A 306 -2.77 9.28 -4.87
N ILE A 307 -1.99 8.92 -3.86
CA ILE A 307 -0.65 8.37 -4.07
C ILE A 307 -0.77 6.89 -4.47
N PRO A 308 -0.12 6.46 -5.56
CA PRO A 308 -0.11 5.07 -5.99
C PRO A 308 0.31 4.10 -4.89
N ALA A 309 -0.49 3.07 -4.68
CA ALA A 309 -0.28 2.07 -3.65
C ALA A 309 -0.83 0.70 -4.06
N LYS A 310 -0.20 -0.37 -3.57
CA LYS A 310 -0.78 -1.72 -3.61
C LYS A 310 -1.86 -1.80 -2.54
N LEU A 311 -3.10 -2.05 -2.95
CA LEU A 311 -4.27 -2.09 -2.06
C LEU A 311 -4.80 -3.51 -1.90
N MET A 312 -5.64 -3.74 -0.88
CA MET A 312 -6.36 -5.00 -0.66
C MET A 312 -7.53 -5.23 -1.65
N THR A 313 -7.29 -5.07 -2.95
CA THR A 313 -8.26 -5.26 -4.03
C THR A 313 -7.92 -6.51 -4.85
N ILE A 314 -8.66 -6.82 -5.92
CA ILE A 314 -8.28 -7.86 -6.88
C ILE A 314 -8.16 -7.20 -8.25
N PRO A 315 -6.98 -7.25 -8.90
CA PRO A 315 -5.73 -7.87 -8.41
C PRO A 315 -4.99 -7.07 -7.32
N ARG A 316 -4.44 -7.74 -6.31
CA ARG A 316 -3.76 -7.14 -5.14
C ARG A 316 -2.44 -6.45 -5.47
N LYS A 317 -1.84 -6.80 -6.60
CA LYS A 317 -0.47 -6.39 -6.98
C LYS A 317 -0.42 -5.18 -7.91
N VAL A 318 -1.54 -4.54 -8.17
CA VAL A 318 -1.62 -3.38 -9.06
C VAL A 318 -1.62 -2.12 -8.21
N LEU A 319 -0.80 -1.15 -8.59
CA LEU A 319 -0.79 0.19 -8.05
C LEU A 319 -2.10 0.90 -8.42
N ILE A 320 -2.74 1.45 -7.41
CA ILE A 320 -3.94 2.27 -7.51
C ILE A 320 -3.62 3.64 -6.93
N GLY A 321 -3.82 4.69 -7.72
CA GLY A 321 -3.46 6.06 -7.39
C GLY A 321 -4.04 7.04 -8.41
N ALA A 322 -4.14 8.31 -8.04
CA ALA A 322 -4.44 9.40 -8.98
C ALA A 322 -3.20 9.95 -9.69
N ILE A 323 -2.01 9.90 -9.06
CA ILE A 323 -0.77 10.22 -9.76
C ILE A 323 -0.61 9.20 -10.90
N ASN A 324 -0.44 9.70 -12.13
CA ASN A 324 -0.35 8.86 -13.31
C ASN A 324 0.61 7.69 -13.11
N THR A 325 0.15 6.48 -13.41
CA THR A 325 1.02 5.31 -13.61
C THR A 325 0.91 4.90 -15.08
N PRO A 326 1.63 5.56 -16.00
CA PRO A 326 1.37 5.46 -17.44
C PRO A 326 1.85 4.14 -18.07
N TYR A 327 2.27 3.17 -17.26
CA TYR A 327 2.85 1.90 -17.67
C TYR A 327 1.85 0.75 -17.47
N PRO A 328 1.76 -0.21 -18.42
CA PRO A 328 0.97 -1.41 -18.24
C PRO A 328 1.40 -2.20 -17.01
N GLN A 329 0.45 -2.49 -16.13
CA GLN A 329 0.68 -3.29 -14.94
C GLN A 329 0.31 -4.74 -15.23
N LYS A 330 1.04 -5.71 -14.67
CA LYS A 330 0.76 -7.14 -14.88
C LYS A 330 0.46 -7.80 -13.57
N THR A 331 -0.60 -8.61 -13.57
CA THR A 331 -0.92 -9.52 -12.48
C THR A 331 -0.97 -10.95 -13.02
N ASN A 332 -0.63 -11.92 -12.19
CA ASN A 332 -0.83 -13.33 -12.49
C ASN A 332 -2.05 -13.90 -11.75
N GLU A 333 -2.90 -13.03 -11.21
CA GLU A 333 -4.13 -13.45 -10.53
C GLU A 333 -5.13 -14.05 -11.52
N MET A 334 -5.83 -15.08 -11.03
CA MET A 334 -6.81 -15.85 -11.80
C MET A 334 -8.19 -15.25 -11.54
N VAL A 335 -8.84 -14.73 -12.57
CA VAL A 335 -10.24 -14.26 -12.49
C VAL A 335 -11.12 -15.05 -13.45
N PHE A 336 -12.43 -15.09 -13.18
CA PHE A 336 -13.38 -15.72 -14.08
C PHE A 336 -13.61 -14.83 -15.31
N THR A 337 -13.39 -15.37 -16.50
CA THR A 337 -13.61 -14.70 -17.79
C THR A 337 -14.45 -15.58 -18.71
N LEU A 338 -15.09 -14.94 -19.69
CA LEU A 338 -15.84 -15.64 -20.74
C LEU A 338 -14.90 -16.14 -21.84
N LYS A 339 -14.92 -17.45 -22.09
CA LYS A 339 -14.11 -18.15 -23.10
C LYS A 339 -14.94 -18.51 -24.33
N ASN A 340 -14.31 -18.46 -25.51
CA ASN A 340 -14.92 -18.74 -26.81
C ASN A 340 -16.31 -18.08 -27.03
N PRO A 341 -16.46 -16.77 -26.76
CA PRO A 341 -17.74 -16.10 -26.82
C PRO A 341 -18.40 -16.26 -28.20
N GLY A 342 -19.67 -16.66 -28.22
CA GLY A 342 -20.45 -16.80 -29.46
C GLY A 342 -20.32 -18.16 -30.17
N THR A 343 -19.73 -19.16 -29.52
CA THR A 343 -19.49 -20.48 -30.11
C THR A 343 -20.21 -21.59 -29.34
N ASP A 344 -20.22 -22.80 -29.89
CA ASP A 344 -20.74 -23.99 -29.24
C ASP A 344 -19.88 -24.42 -28.03
N ALA A 345 -18.70 -23.82 -27.85
CA ALA A 345 -17.81 -24.00 -26.71
C ALA A 345 -17.69 -22.75 -25.81
N VAL A 346 -18.69 -21.86 -25.83
CA VAL A 346 -18.73 -20.72 -24.89
C VAL A 346 -18.71 -21.22 -23.45
N ASP A 347 -17.85 -20.68 -22.60
CA ASP A 347 -17.70 -21.15 -21.21
C ASP A 347 -17.22 -20.03 -20.28
N ILE A 348 -17.30 -20.23 -18.97
CA ILE A 348 -16.76 -19.32 -17.94
C ILE A 348 -15.64 -20.05 -17.20
N ALA A 349 -14.39 -19.61 -17.41
CA ALA A 349 -13.21 -20.25 -16.87
C ALA A 349 -12.35 -19.26 -16.08
N LYS A 350 -11.57 -19.76 -15.12
CA LYS A 350 -10.53 -18.95 -14.49
C LYS A 350 -9.35 -18.83 -15.45
N GLU A 351 -8.95 -17.61 -15.77
CA GLU A 351 -7.77 -17.32 -16.60
C GLU A 351 -6.86 -16.30 -15.91
N LYS A 352 -5.57 -16.37 -16.23
CA LYS A 352 -4.63 -15.30 -15.86
C LYS A 352 -4.97 -14.09 -16.71
N ILE A 353 -5.23 -12.95 -16.07
CA ILE A 353 -5.47 -11.70 -16.79
C ILE A 353 -4.26 -10.78 -16.71
N ASN A 354 -3.93 -10.13 -17.82
CA ASN A 354 -3.07 -8.96 -17.79
C ASN A 354 -3.97 -7.73 -17.57
N VAL A 355 -3.76 -6.98 -16.48
CA VAL A 355 -4.55 -5.78 -16.19
C VAL A 355 -3.87 -4.57 -16.77
N ASN A 356 -4.23 -4.24 -18.01
CA ASN A 356 -3.82 -2.98 -18.62
C ASN A 356 -4.66 -1.84 -18.03
N ARG A 357 -4.17 -1.20 -16.96
CA ARG A 357 -4.75 0.08 -16.53
C ARG A 357 -4.40 1.14 -17.56
N THR A 358 -5.42 1.64 -18.25
CA THR A 358 -5.28 2.69 -19.27
C THR A 358 -5.68 4.07 -18.78
N THR A 359 -6.27 4.16 -17.58
CA THR A 359 -6.74 5.42 -17.01
C THR A 359 -5.55 6.25 -16.52
N VAL A 360 -5.47 7.49 -17.02
CA VAL A 360 -4.42 8.46 -16.71
C VAL A 360 -5.09 9.83 -16.52
N PRO A 361 -5.15 10.38 -15.30
CA PRO A 361 -5.91 11.62 -15.05
C PRO A 361 -5.38 12.82 -15.82
N ILE A 362 -4.05 12.94 -15.91
CA ILE A 362 -3.38 14.00 -16.67
C ILE A 362 -2.96 13.44 -18.02
N THR A 363 -3.34 14.10 -19.11
CA THR A 363 -2.87 13.74 -20.45
C THR A 363 -2.33 14.95 -21.20
N LEU A 364 -1.34 14.69 -22.05
CA LEU A 364 -0.69 15.68 -22.88
C LEU A 364 -1.46 15.90 -24.18
N THR A 365 -1.23 17.04 -24.84
CA THR A 365 -1.78 17.32 -26.18
C THR A 365 -1.34 16.31 -27.25
N SER A 366 -0.32 15.51 -26.97
CA SER A 366 0.11 14.36 -27.79
C SER A 366 -0.74 13.09 -27.58
N ASN A 367 -1.76 13.12 -26.72
CA ASN A 367 -2.54 11.97 -26.24
C ASN A 367 -1.68 10.92 -25.51
N GLN A 368 -0.60 11.35 -24.85
CA GLN A 368 0.22 10.54 -23.97
C GLN A 368 0.10 11.04 -22.53
N ALA A 369 0.32 10.19 -21.56
CA ALA A 369 0.48 10.64 -20.18
C ALA A 369 1.89 11.21 -19.96
N PRO A 370 2.06 12.31 -19.19
CA PRO A 370 3.38 12.71 -18.74
C PRO A 370 3.95 11.67 -17.78
N ASP A 371 5.28 11.51 -17.80
CA ASP A 371 6.00 10.79 -16.75
C ASP A 371 5.85 11.59 -15.43
N PRO A 372 5.32 10.98 -14.35
CA PRO A 372 5.15 11.66 -13.07
C PRO A 372 6.47 11.88 -12.31
N LEU A 373 7.51 11.07 -12.53
CA LEU A 373 8.71 11.04 -11.68
C LEU A 373 9.46 12.39 -11.64
N PRO A 374 9.63 13.13 -12.76
CA PRO A 374 10.23 14.46 -12.75
C PRO A 374 9.46 15.50 -11.92
N PHE A 375 8.16 15.27 -11.69
CA PHE A 375 7.26 16.23 -11.04
C PHE A 375 6.98 15.89 -9.56
N GLN A 376 7.76 14.98 -8.96
CA GLN A 376 7.65 14.68 -7.53
C GLN A 376 7.84 15.93 -6.66
N GLU A 377 8.78 16.80 -7.01
CA GLU A 377 9.05 18.03 -6.27
C GLU A 377 7.87 19.02 -6.36
N ASP A 378 7.26 19.15 -7.55
CA ASP A 378 6.06 19.99 -7.74
C ASP A 378 4.88 19.50 -6.91
N PHE A 379 4.60 18.18 -6.95
CA PHE A 379 3.55 17.57 -6.14
C PHE A 379 3.81 17.78 -4.64
N LEU A 380 5.04 17.53 -4.18
CA LEU A 380 5.42 17.67 -2.77
C LEU A 380 5.30 19.12 -2.28
N LYS A 381 5.63 20.08 -3.14
CA LYS A 381 5.48 21.51 -2.86
C LYS A 381 4.00 21.87 -2.75
N GLY A 382 3.18 21.47 -3.71
CA GLY A 382 1.73 21.66 -3.67
C GLY A 382 1.12 21.06 -2.39
N TYR A 383 1.51 19.84 -2.05
CA TYR A 383 1.07 19.17 -0.82
C TYR A 383 1.47 19.93 0.44
N SER A 384 2.71 20.41 0.51
CA SER A 384 3.19 21.20 1.65
C SER A 384 2.40 22.50 1.80
N ASP A 385 2.24 23.25 0.71
CA ASP A 385 1.52 24.53 0.71
C ASP A 385 0.04 24.34 1.08
N GLY A 386 -0.61 23.28 0.58
CA GLY A 386 -1.98 22.93 0.93
C GLY A 386 -2.14 22.54 2.41
N TYR A 387 -1.21 21.73 2.93
CA TYR A 387 -1.23 21.28 4.33
C TYR A 387 -1.02 22.45 5.30
N GLU A 388 -0.05 23.32 5.01
CA GLU A 388 0.22 24.52 5.80
C GLU A 388 -0.96 25.48 5.76
N LYS A 389 -1.64 25.63 4.61
CA LYS A 389 -2.88 26.42 4.52
C LYS A 389 -4.00 25.85 5.39
N MET A 390 -4.15 24.52 5.43
CA MET A 390 -5.13 23.86 6.32
C MET A 390 -4.80 24.12 7.79
N MET A 391 -3.51 24.09 8.16
CA MET A 391 -3.06 24.46 9.51
C MET A 391 -3.38 25.93 9.85
N ASP A 392 -3.09 26.85 8.94
CA ASP A 392 -3.28 28.30 9.14
C ASP A 392 -4.77 28.68 9.22
N LYS A 393 -5.64 27.95 8.53
CA LYS A 393 -7.08 28.22 8.43
C LYS A 393 -7.95 27.36 9.33
N ARG A 394 -7.35 26.55 10.20
CA ARG A 394 -8.00 25.57 11.07
C ARG A 394 -9.30 26.05 11.72
N GLU A 395 -9.29 27.21 12.38
CA GLU A 395 -10.46 27.79 13.05
C GLU A 395 -11.60 28.13 12.08
N GLN A 396 -11.27 28.64 10.89
CA GLN A 396 -12.27 28.96 9.86
C GLN A 396 -12.86 27.67 9.30
N ILE A 397 -12.04 26.64 9.14
CA ILE A 397 -12.44 25.32 8.65
C ILE A 397 -13.37 24.64 9.66
N TYR A 398 -13.12 24.74 10.97
CA TYR A 398 -14.01 24.19 12.00
C TYR A 398 -15.46 24.65 11.79
N SER A 399 -15.65 25.95 11.58
CA SER A 399 -17.01 26.50 11.40
C SER A 399 -17.76 25.96 10.18
N ILE A 400 -17.07 25.39 9.20
CA ILE A 400 -17.69 24.77 8.02
C ILE A 400 -18.20 23.37 8.36
N PHE A 401 -17.50 22.65 9.23
CA PHE A 401 -17.78 21.27 9.57
C PHE A 401 -18.53 21.10 10.90
N THR A 402 -18.90 22.18 11.59
CA THR A 402 -19.73 22.12 12.79
C THR A 402 -21.22 22.06 12.44
N ASP A 403 -21.97 21.21 13.16
CA ASP A 403 -23.41 21.00 13.05
C ASP A 403 -23.88 20.59 11.64
N ILE A 404 -23.05 19.87 10.89
CA ILE A 404 -23.39 19.44 9.53
C ILE A 404 -24.33 18.23 9.55
N GLN A 405 -25.34 18.25 8.69
CA GLN A 405 -26.37 17.18 8.59
C GLN A 405 -26.15 16.25 7.38
N CYS A 406 -24.95 16.26 6.82
CA CYS A 406 -24.62 15.51 5.60
C CYS A 406 -24.65 14.00 5.83
N LEU A 407 -25.13 13.24 4.83
CA LEU A 407 -24.99 11.80 4.77
C LEU A 407 -23.71 11.44 4.00
N ILE A 408 -22.87 10.57 4.58
CA ILE A 408 -21.53 10.25 4.10
C ILE A 408 -21.43 8.73 3.89
N ARG A 409 -20.82 8.28 2.78
CA ARG A 409 -20.63 6.86 2.49
C ARG A 409 -19.53 6.27 3.37
N VAL A 410 -19.79 5.08 3.91
CA VAL A 410 -18.79 4.30 4.66
C VAL A 410 -18.54 2.97 3.95
N VAL A 411 -17.31 2.77 3.49
CA VAL A 411 -16.90 1.53 2.79
C VAL A 411 -16.43 0.50 3.81
N ASN A 412 -17.35 -0.33 4.29
CA ASN A 412 -17.06 -1.40 5.27
C ASN A 412 -16.20 -2.54 4.68
N ARG A 413 -16.26 -2.73 3.36
CA ARG A 413 -15.55 -3.76 2.61
C ARG A 413 -15.32 -3.27 1.18
N PRO A 414 -14.16 -3.54 0.58
CA PRO A 414 -13.91 -3.20 -0.83
C PRO A 414 -14.99 -3.79 -1.74
N THR A 415 -15.55 -2.98 -2.64
CA THR A 415 -16.67 -3.35 -3.50
C THR A 415 -16.41 -4.62 -4.33
N VAL A 416 -15.16 -4.83 -4.77
CA VAL A 416 -14.74 -6.04 -5.48
C VAL A 416 -15.06 -7.34 -4.72
N GLN A 417 -15.04 -7.34 -3.38
CA GLN A 417 -15.40 -8.53 -2.60
C GLN A 417 -16.90 -8.83 -2.68
N TYR A 418 -17.75 -7.79 -2.72
CA TYR A 418 -19.18 -7.97 -2.93
C TYR A 418 -19.47 -8.48 -4.33
N TYR A 419 -18.79 -7.94 -5.35
CA TYR A 419 -18.91 -8.45 -6.72
C TYR A 419 -18.57 -9.93 -6.83
N LEU A 420 -17.47 -10.38 -6.22
CA LEU A 420 -17.10 -11.80 -6.24
C LEU A 420 -18.10 -12.69 -5.51
N MET A 421 -18.67 -12.20 -4.41
CA MET A 421 -19.70 -12.92 -3.67
C MET A 421 -21.01 -13.00 -4.47
N LEU A 422 -21.46 -11.90 -5.06
CA LEU A 422 -22.63 -11.87 -5.93
C LEU A 422 -22.42 -12.75 -7.17
N ASP A 423 -21.26 -12.64 -7.83
CA ASP A 423 -20.89 -13.47 -8.97
C ASP A 423 -20.92 -14.97 -8.64
N ALA A 424 -20.48 -15.37 -7.44
CA ALA A 424 -20.59 -16.75 -6.96
C ALA A 424 -22.05 -17.18 -6.73
N CYS A 425 -22.90 -16.27 -6.23
CA CYS A 425 -24.34 -16.51 -6.05
C CYS A 425 -25.08 -16.66 -7.38
N LEU A 426 -24.62 -16.01 -8.45
CA LEU A 426 -25.23 -16.05 -9.78
C LEU A 426 -24.95 -17.34 -10.57
N PHE A 427 -24.25 -18.33 -10.00
CA PHE A 427 -24.19 -19.66 -10.62
C PHE A 427 -25.56 -20.37 -10.53
N PRO A 428 -26.05 -21.00 -11.61
CA PRO A 428 -27.43 -21.49 -11.66
C PRO A 428 -27.83 -22.49 -10.57
N GLU A 429 -26.94 -23.35 -10.13
CA GLU A 429 -27.18 -24.25 -8.98
C GLU A 429 -27.51 -23.49 -7.69
N ASN A 430 -26.94 -22.30 -7.52
CA ASN A 430 -27.14 -21.44 -6.35
C ASN A 430 -28.38 -20.54 -6.50
N LEU A 431 -28.98 -20.49 -7.70
CA LEU A 431 -30.15 -19.67 -8.01
C LEU A 431 -31.48 -20.42 -7.87
N VAL A 432 -31.45 -21.73 -7.60
CA VAL A 432 -32.64 -22.58 -7.48
C VAL A 432 -33.54 -22.13 -6.33
N ASP A 433 -32.97 -21.97 -5.13
CA ASP A 433 -33.69 -21.58 -3.92
C ASP A 433 -32.78 -20.86 -2.90
N ASP A 434 -33.39 -20.32 -1.84
CA ASP A 434 -32.65 -19.58 -0.81
C ASP A 434 -31.69 -20.49 -0.02
N VAL A 435 -31.97 -21.79 0.08
CA VAL A 435 -31.14 -22.75 0.82
C VAL A 435 -29.80 -22.92 0.12
N THR A 436 -29.78 -23.10 -1.20
CA THR A 436 -28.52 -23.25 -1.95
C THR A 436 -27.73 -21.94 -1.99
N MET A 437 -28.38 -20.79 -2.21
CA MET A 437 -27.72 -19.48 -2.15
C MET A 437 -27.05 -19.22 -0.79
N ASN A 438 -27.74 -19.55 0.31
CA ASN A 438 -27.19 -19.40 1.67
C ASN A 438 -25.96 -20.28 1.92
N GLN A 439 -25.74 -21.37 1.18
CA GLN A 439 -24.51 -22.17 1.32
C GLN A 439 -23.29 -21.41 0.81
N VAL A 440 -23.44 -20.61 -0.25
CA VAL A 440 -22.38 -19.75 -0.79
C VAL A 440 -22.14 -18.56 0.15
N LEU A 441 -23.21 -17.92 0.61
CA LEU A 441 -23.12 -16.71 1.45
C LEU A 441 -22.42 -16.96 2.80
N LYS A 442 -22.35 -18.22 3.29
CA LYS A 442 -21.56 -18.60 4.48
C LYS A 442 -20.05 -18.32 4.37
N TYR A 443 -19.53 -18.14 3.15
CA TYR A 443 -18.14 -17.74 2.93
C TYR A 443 -17.91 -16.25 3.21
N LEU A 444 -18.96 -15.42 3.16
CA LEU A 444 -18.89 -14.04 3.63
C LEU A 444 -18.80 -14.05 5.17
N LYS A 445 -17.77 -13.40 5.71
CA LYS A 445 -17.49 -13.32 7.15
C LYS A 445 -17.73 -11.92 7.68
N PRO A 446 -18.03 -11.75 8.99
CA PRO A 446 -18.23 -10.43 9.56
C PRO A 446 -17.09 -9.46 9.20
N PRO A 447 -17.41 -8.20 8.85
CA PRO A 447 -16.41 -7.22 8.45
C PRO A 447 -15.40 -6.97 9.57
N LYS A 448 -14.11 -7.12 9.27
CA LYS A 448 -13.02 -6.98 10.25
C LYS A 448 -12.81 -5.56 10.77
N LEU A 449 -13.31 -4.56 10.04
CA LEU A 449 -13.26 -3.16 10.46
C LEU A 449 -14.24 -2.84 11.58
N ILE A 450 -15.18 -3.76 11.87
CA ILE A 450 -16.14 -3.62 12.95
C ILE A 450 -15.61 -4.34 14.19
N ARG A 451 -15.30 -3.57 15.25
CA ARG A 451 -14.66 -4.09 16.48
C ARG A 451 -15.60 -4.99 17.29
N ASP A 452 -16.86 -4.58 17.43
CA ASP A 452 -17.87 -5.35 18.17
C ASP A 452 -18.38 -6.53 17.31
N SER A 453 -18.25 -7.75 17.85
CA SER A 453 -18.59 -8.96 17.11
C SER A 453 -20.08 -9.15 16.84
N GLU A 454 -20.97 -8.65 17.70
CA GLU A 454 -22.42 -8.76 17.50
C GLU A 454 -22.91 -7.73 16.49
N ILE A 455 -22.41 -6.49 16.58
CA ILE A 455 -22.66 -5.46 15.56
C ILE A 455 -22.13 -5.93 14.21
N ALA A 456 -20.91 -6.50 14.15
CA ALA A 456 -20.34 -7.01 12.91
C ALA A 456 -21.21 -8.12 12.27
N LYS A 457 -21.89 -8.95 13.07
CA LYS A 457 -22.85 -9.94 12.56
C LYS A 457 -24.10 -9.27 12.00
N SER A 458 -24.65 -8.27 12.68
CA SER A 458 -25.82 -7.53 12.18
C SER A 458 -25.52 -6.81 10.86
N ILE A 459 -24.33 -6.21 10.73
CA ILE A 459 -23.87 -5.64 9.45
C ILE A 459 -23.74 -6.71 8.37
N LEU A 460 -23.17 -7.87 8.69
CA LEU A 460 -23.09 -8.99 7.74
C LEU A 460 -24.47 -9.46 7.27
N GLU A 461 -25.47 -9.51 8.16
CA GLU A 461 -26.84 -9.87 7.79
C GLU A 461 -27.43 -8.88 6.79
N GLU A 462 -27.17 -7.59 6.97
CA GLU A 462 -27.56 -6.55 6.02
C GLU A 462 -26.77 -6.64 4.70
N GLU A 463 -25.45 -6.89 4.73
CA GLU A 463 -24.66 -7.17 3.52
C GLU A 463 -25.26 -8.34 2.72
N ILE A 464 -25.62 -9.42 3.42
CA ILE A 464 -26.26 -10.61 2.83
C ILE A 464 -27.62 -10.26 2.24
N ARG A 465 -28.42 -9.41 2.91
CA ARG A 465 -29.72 -8.97 2.42
C ARG A 465 -29.61 -8.23 1.10
N SER A 466 -28.67 -7.29 0.94
CA SER A 466 -28.46 -6.58 -0.33
C SER A 466 -28.02 -7.53 -1.45
N ILE A 467 -27.09 -8.45 -1.15
CA ILE A 467 -26.60 -9.42 -2.15
C ILE A 467 -27.73 -10.33 -2.63
N LYS A 468 -28.63 -10.78 -1.74
CA LYS A 468 -29.77 -11.64 -2.10
C LYS A 468 -30.77 -11.00 -3.06
N ILE A 469 -30.86 -9.68 -3.08
CA ILE A 469 -31.71 -8.95 -4.04
C ILE A 469 -30.95 -8.52 -5.30
N GLY A 470 -29.66 -8.87 -5.41
CA GLY A 470 -28.83 -8.60 -6.58
C GLY A 470 -28.13 -7.24 -6.57
N ASP A 471 -28.09 -6.56 -5.41
CA ASP A 471 -27.45 -5.27 -5.21
C ASP A 471 -26.10 -5.40 -4.48
N ILE A 472 -25.25 -4.39 -4.67
CA ILE A 472 -24.02 -4.22 -3.90
C ILE A 472 -24.36 -3.47 -2.61
N PRO A 473 -24.00 -4.00 -1.42
CA PRO A 473 -24.23 -3.32 -0.15
C PRO A 473 -23.70 -1.89 -0.14
N TYR A 474 -24.51 -0.97 0.39
CA TYR A 474 -24.19 0.45 0.51
C TYR A 474 -24.51 0.90 1.93
N PHE A 475 -23.51 1.44 2.62
CA PHE A 475 -23.66 1.95 3.97
C PHE A 475 -23.31 3.43 4.02
N SER A 476 -24.04 4.15 4.85
CA SER A 476 -23.82 5.58 5.08
C SER A 476 -23.94 5.93 6.56
N ILE A 477 -23.47 7.12 6.91
CA ILE A 477 -23.52 7.68 8.26
C ILE A 477 -23.88 9.16 8.16
N LYS A 478 -24.70 9.67 9.08
CA LYS A 478 -24.89 11.11 9.21
C LYS A 478 -23.65 11.72 9.87
N ALA A 479 -23.27 12.91 9.45
CA ALA A 479 -22.01 13.53 9.86
C ALA A 479 -21.85 13.71 11.37
N ASN A 480 -22.95 13.91 12.10
CA ASN A 480 -22.99 14.06 13.57
C ASN A 480 -23.41 12.78 14.32
N ASP A 481 -23.42 11.62 13.64
CA ASP A 481 -23.91 10.35 14.17
C ASP A 481 -22.79 9.29 14.24
N LYS A 482 -23.09 8.17 14.90
CA LYS A 482 -22.20 7.04 15.18
C LYS A 482 -22.77 5.71 14.68
N CYS A 483 -23.99 5.73 14.15
CA CYS A 483 -24.69 4.58 13.58
C CYS A 483 -24.54 4.54 12.05
N LEU A 484 -24.49 3.32 11.50
CA LEU A 484 -24.57 3.08 10.06
C LEU A 484 -26.02 2.91 9.61
N TYR A 485 -26.27 3.37 8.39
CA TYR A 485 -27.56 3.34 7.71
C TYR A 485 -27.45 2.59 6.37
N SER A 486 -28.42 1.73 6.07
CA SER A 486 -28.59 1.04 4.78
C SER A 486 -30.08 0.90 4.47
N GLY A 487 -30.64 1.76 3.62
CA GLY A 487 -32.10 1.84 3.45
C GLY A 487 -32.81 2.06 4.79
N ASP A 488 -33.71 1.16 5.17
CA ASP A 488 -34.42 1.18 6.45
C ASP A 488 -33.62 0.60 7.63
N PHE A 489 -32.46 -0.01 7.37
CA PHE A 489 -31.59 -0.56 8.40
C PHE A 489 -30.81 0.55 9.11
N ILE A 490 -30.78 0.48 10.45
CA ILE A 490 -29.96 1.33 11.32
C ILE A 490 -29.23 0.41 12.30
N SER A 491 -27.92 0.55 12.38
CA SER A 491 -27.11 -0.20 13.35
C SER A 491 -27.20 0.40 14.76
N ASN A 492 -26.69 -0.34 15.75
CA ASN A 492 -26.27 0.28 17.02
C ASN A 492 -25.08 1.23 16.77
N GLU A 493 -24.74 2.06 17.77
CA GLU A 493 -23.53 2.89 17.72
C GLU A 493 -22.30 2.01 17.49
N ILE A 494 -21.64 2.22 16.36
CA ILE A 494 -20.47 1.44 15.94
C ILE A 494 -19.20 2.22 16.25
N PHE A 495 -19.20 3.49 15.89
CA PHE A 495 -18.02 4.35 15.96
C PHE A 495 -18.04 5.16 17.24
N ASP A 496 -16.87 5.46 17.79
CA ASP A 496 -16.77 6.30 18.99
C ASP A 496 -16.78 7.79 18.62
N VAL A 497 -16.37 8.13 17.40
CA VAL A 497 -16.19 9.48 16.87
C VAL A 497 -16.99 9.62 15.57
N SER A 498 -17.87 10.62 15.52
CA SER A 498 -18.66 10.94 14.33
C SER A 498 -17.77 11.48 13.20
N PRO A 499 -18.18 11.46 11.92
CA PRO A 499 -17.40 12.06 10.85
C PRO A 499 -17.05 13.54 11.08
N GLU A 500 -17.99 14.33 11.59
CA GLU A 500 -17.80 15.74 11.98
C GLU A 500 -16.71 15.87 13.05
N ASP A 501 -16.84 15.15 14.17
CA ASP A 501 -15.86 15.18 15.25
C ASP A 501 -14.48 14.69 14.79
N ASN A 502 -14.45 13.73 13.86
CA ASN A 502 -13.20 13.17 13.35
C ASN A 502 -12.44 14.19 12.49
N VAL A 503 -13.15 14.99 11.68
CA VAL A 503 -12.53 16.11 10.94
C VAL A 503 -11.95 17.12 11.93
N ILE A 504 -12.68 17.47 12.99
CA ILE A 504 -12.21 18.39 14.02
C ILE A 504 -10.94 17.84 14.69
N ARG A 505 -10.96 16.58 15.14
CA ARG A 505 -9.81 15.89 15.74
C ARG A 505 -8.61 15.86 14.79
N ARG A 506 -8.81 15.60 13.49
CA ARG A 506 -7.73 15.61 12.49
C ARG A 506 -7.09 16.99 12.35
N LEU A 507 -7.93 18.03 12.26
CA LEU A 507 -7.51 19.42 12.16
C LEU A 507 -6.73 19.88 13.42
N GLU A 508 -7.19 19.52 14.62
CA GLU A 508 -6.47 19.81 15.88
C GLU A 508 -5.05 19.23 15.89
N ASN A 509 -4.92 18.02 15.35
CA ASN A 509 -3.69 17.25 15.34
C ASN A 509 -2.72 17.59 14.20
N LEU A 510 -3.08 18.50 13.27
CA LEU A 510 -2.18 18.91 12.19
C LEU A 510 -0.91 19.54 12.76
N SER A 511 0.24 19.09 12.25
CA SER A 511 1.55 19.54 12.70
C SER A 511 2.61 19.34 11.62
N GLN A 512 3.72 20.06 11.74
CA GLN A 512 4.90 19.87 10.87
C GLN A 512 5.45 18.44 10.94
N LYS A 513 5.27 17.75 12.07
CA LYS A 513 5.65 16.35 12.26
C LYS A 513 4.80 15.40 11.40
N ARG A 514 3.48 15.62 11.36
CA ARG A 514 2.58 14.84 10.49
C ARG A 514 2.83 15.14 9.01
N LEU A 515 3.05 16.40 8.65
CA LEU A 515 3.48 16.77 7.30
C LEU A 515 4.77 16.04 6.89
N LEU A 516 5.76 15.95 7.78
CA LEU A 516 7.01 15.22 7.50
C LEU A 516 6.76 13.72 7.27
N LEU A 517 5.86 13.10 8.03
CA LEU A 517 5.45 11.72 7.80
C LEU A 517 4.79 11.55 6.42
N ASP A 518 3.89 12.45 6.04
CA ASP A 518 3.27 12.44 4.71
C ASP A 518 4.31 12.58 3.58
N LYS A 519 5.29 13.48 3.73
CA LYS A 519 6.40 13.63 2.76
C LYS A 519 7.16 12.31 2.57
N ARG A 520 7.34 11.55 3.65
CA ARG A 520 7.98 10.24 3.61
C ARG A 520 7.09 9.19 2.93
N LEU A 521 5.78 9.19 3.16
CA LEU A 521 4.83 8.30 2.48
C LEU A 521 4.70 8.63 0.98
N ILE A 522 4.79 9.91 0.61
CA ILE A 522 4.89 10.36 -0.79
C ILE A 522 6.14 9.78 -1.45
N ALA A 523 7.29 9.76 -0.74
CA ALA A 523 8.50 9.13 -1.25
C ALA A 523 8.33 7.62 -1.49
N GLU A 524 7.60 6.92 -0.62
CA GLU A 524 7.27 5.50 -0.78
C GLU A 524 6.41 5.26 -2.04
N GLY A 525 5.34 6.03 -2.23
CA GLY A 525 4.49 5.89 -3.42
C GLY A 525 5.20 6.22 -4.74
N TYR A 526 6.01 7.28 -4.78
CA TYR A 526 6.83 7.59 -5.97
C TYR A 526 7.89 6.53 -6.26
N SER A 527 8.43 5.89 -5.21
CA SER A 527 9.33 4.74 -5.39
C SER A 527 8.61 3.55 -6.01
N ASP A 528 7.38 3.26 -5.60
CA ASP A 528 6.57 2.21 -6.21
C ASP A 528 6.30 2.51 -7.70
N ILE A 529 6.02 3.77 -8.09
CA ILE A 529 5.93 4.17 -9.52
C ILE A 529 7.24 3.86 -10.24
N ARG A 530 8.36 4.30 -9.68
CA ARG A 530 9.70 4.15 -10.27
C ARG A 530 10.08 2.68 -10.45
N ILE A 531 9.77 1.81 -9.49
CA ILE A 531 10.01 0.37 -9.61
C ILE A 531 9.26 -0.22 -10.79
N HIS A 532 7.96 0.08 -10.91
CA HIS A 532 7.14 -0.47 -11.99
C HIS A 532 7.57 0.06 -13.36
N GLU A 533 7.97 1.33 -13.44
CA GLU A 533 8.55 1.89 -14.65
C GLU A 533 9.88 1.22 -15.02
N ALA A 534 10.76 0.99 -14.05
CA ALA A 534 12.07 0.38 -14.28
C ALA A 534 11.90 -1.06 -14.81
N GLU A 535 10.97 -1.82 -14.21
CA GLU A 535 10.56 -3.14 -14.68
C GLU A 535 9.97 -3.10 -16.10
N HIS A 536 9.13 -2.09 -16.41
CA HIS A 536 8.53 -1.92 -17.72
C HIS A 536 9.58 -1.63 -18.81
N ASN A 537 10.47 -0.66 -18.53
CA ASN A 537 11.52 -0.21 -19.44
C ASN A 537 12.72 -1.17 -19.47
N LYS A 538 12.76 -2.19 -18.58
CA LYS A 538 13.87 -3.13 -18.39
C LYS A 538 15.20 -2.43 -18.11
N VAL A 539 15.12 -1.38 -17.30
CA VAL A 539 16.28 -0.66 -16.79
C VAL A 539 16.45 -0.96 -15.32
N ASP A 540 17.70 -0.90 -14.87
CA ASP A 540 18.02 -1.16 -13.48
C ASP A 540 17.64 0.00 -12.56
N ASP A 541 17.75 1.24 -13.05
CA ASP A 541 17.45 2.45 -12.30
C ASP A 541 16.99 3.58 -13.23
N LEU A 542 16.10 4.41 -12.71
CA LEU A 542 15.53 5.56 -13.44
C LEU A 542 16.01 6.92 -12.91
N GLY A 543 16.73 6.97 -11.78
CA GLY A 543 17.01 8.21 -11.06
C GLY A 543 15.79 8.73 -10.29
N TYR A 544 15.61 10.06 -10.31
CA TYR A 544 14.50 10.75 -9.64
C TYR A 544 14.33 10.39 -8.16
N GLN A 545 15.44 10.35 -7.41
CA GLN A 545 15.41 10.11 -5.98
C GLN A 545 14.58 11.18 -5.26
N SER A 546 13.84 10.73 -4.24
CA SER A 546 12.96 11.56 -3.43
C SER A 546 13.63 12.85 -2.97
N PRO A 547 13.01 14.03 -3.21
CA PRO A 547 13.54 15.31 -2.74
C PRO A 547 13.77 15.35 -1.22
N LEU A 548 12.99 14.58 -0.44
CA LEU A 548 13.16 14.50 1.02
C LEU A 548 14.55 13.98 1.38
N PHE A 549 14.97 12.86 0.77
CA PHE A 549 16.22 12.20 1.10
C PHE A 549 17.42 12.80 0.38
N SER A 550 17.26 13.17 -0.89
CA SER A 550 18.32 13.84 -1.67
C SER A 550 18.77 15.15 -1.04
N ASN A 551 17.85 15.96 -0.53
CA ASN A 551 18.19 17.22 0.14
C ASN A 551 18.87 17.03 1.49
N ILE A 552 18.63 15.89 2.16
CA ILE A 552 19.31 15.55 3.41
C ILE A 552 20.71 15.01 3.13
N LEU A 553 20.85 14.11 2.15
CA LEU A 553 22.14 13.51 1.79
C LEU A 553 23.17 14.54 1.33
N ARG A 554 22.75 15.57 0.57
CA ARG A 554 23.60 16.71 0.17
C ARG A 554 24.23 17.49 1.34
N LYS A 555 23.68 17.36 2.55
CA LYS A 555 24.18 18.03 3.75
C LYS A 555 25.09 17.14 4.60
N VAL A 556 25.19 15.85 4.26
CA VAL A 556 26.03 14.87 4.96
C VAL A 556 27.47 14.99 4.47
N THR A 557 28.41 14.90 5.40
CA THR A 557 29.85 14.80 5.12
C THR A 557 30.46 13.72 6.02
N ASN A 558 31.72 13.37 5.82
CA ASN A 558 32.44 12.42 6.68
C ASN A 558 32.35 12.78 8.18
N ASP A 559 32.34 14.08 8.52
CA ASP A 559 32.33 14.55 9.91
C ASP A 559 30.95 15.02 10.38
N ASN A 560 29.94 15.00 9.51
CA ASN A 560 28.60 15.52 9.81
C ASN A 560 27.47 14.57 9.34
N PRO A 561 27.19 13.49 10.10
CA PRO A 561 26.05 12.61 9.86
C PRO A 561 24.71 13.21 10.37
N ASN A 562 24.76 14.33 11.11
CA ASN A 562 23.60 14.88 11.81
C ASN A 562 22.35 15.07 10.95
N PRO A 563 22.41 15.53 9.69
CA PRO A 563 21.20 15.68 8.87
C PRO A 563 20.36 14.41 8.76
N LEU A 564 20.99 13.24 8.65
CA LEU A 564 20.29 11.94 8.63
C LEU A 564 19.69 11.60 9.99
N ILE A 565 20.47 11.81 11.06
CA ILE A 565 20.05 11.54 12.44
C ILE A 565 18.84 12.41 12.83
N GLU A 566 18.85 13.70 12.48
CA GLU A 566 17.73 14.60 12.76
C GLU A 566 16.48 14.21 11.96
N LEU A 567 16.62 13.76 10.70
CA LEU A 567 15.50 13.27 9.91
C LEU A 567 14.85 12.04 10.57
N ILE A 568 15.64 11.03 10.92
CA ILE A 568 15.17 9.81 11.58
C ILE A 568 14.51 10.14 12.93
N SER A 569 15.12 11.05 13.71
CA SER A 569 14.58 11.50 14.99
C SER A 569 13.25 12.24 14.81
N SER A 570 13.14 13.07 13.77
CA SER A 570 11.91 13.85 13.47
C SER A 570 10.75 12.98 12.99
N LEU A 571 11.05 11.83 12.37
CA LEU A 571 10.07 10.82 11.94
C LEU A 571 9.63 9.87 13.06
N SER A 572 10.16 10.01 14.28
CA SER A 572 9.74 9.20 15.43
C SER A 572 8.28 9.44 15.80
N ILE A 573 7.58 8.44 16.31
CA ILE A 573 6.20 8.53 16.82
C ILE A 573 6.24 8.22 18.30
N THR A 574 5.76 9.14 19.15
CA THR A 574 5.91 9.06 20.60
C THR A 574 4.55 9.20 21.27
N THR A 575 4.23 8.30 22.21
CA THR A 575 2.98 8.37 22.98
C THR A 575 3.01 9.50 24.01
N GLU A 576 1.85 10.11 24.26
CA GLU A 576 1.69 11.23 25.20
C GLU A 576 1.26 10.72 26.60
N THR A 577 2.09 9.87 27.20
CA THR A 577 1.85 9.28 28.52
C THR A 577 2.91 9.71 29.55
N ASP A 578 2.68 9.41 30.83
CA ASP A 578 3.70 9.60 31.89
C ASP A 578 4.99 8.79 31.65
N ASN A 579 4.91 7.74 30.83
CA ASN A 579 6.04 6.90 30.47
C ASN A 579 6.11 6.74 28.93
N PRO A 580 6.52 7.79 28.20
CA PRO A 580 6.41 7.82 26.75
C PRO A 580 7.14 6.66 26.08
N GLU A 581 6.54 6.15 25.01
CA GLU A 581 7.07 5.07 24.18
C GLU A 581 7.27 5.61 22.77
N THR A 582 8.37 5.24 22.11
CA THR A 582 8.70 5.74 20.77
C THR A 582 8.89 4.61 19.75
N GLY A 583 8.36 4.79 18.54
CA GLY A 583 8.47 3.88 17.38
C GLY A 583 8.53 4.61 16.04
N TRP A 584 8.57 3.87 14.93
CA TRP A 584 8.69 4.40 13.56
C TRP A 584 7.89 3.58 12.55
N ILE A 585 7.39 4.25 11.50
CA ILE A 585 6.81 3.59 10.31
C ILE A 585 7.92 3.43 9.27
N GLY A 586 8.40 2.20 9.10
CA GLY A 586 9.66 1.89 8.39
C GLY A 586 9.56 1.73 6.87
N GLY A 587 8.34 1.57 6.34
CA GLY A 587 8.02 1.30 4.93
C GLY A 587 8.13 -0.17 4.55
N VAL A 588 7.46 -0.54 3.47
CA VAL A 588 7.45 -1.92 2.96
C VAL A 588 8.52 -2.12 1.88
N TYR A 589 9.01 -3.34 1.72
CA TYR A 589 9.99 -3.72 0.70
C TYR A 589 9.65 -5.10 0.11
N GLY A 590 10.33 -5.48 -0.98
CA GLY A 590 10.10 -6.73 -1.69
C GLY A 590 8.65 -6.92 -2.13
N ASN A 591 8.13 -8.13 -1.92
CA ASN A 591 6.82 -8.58 -2.41
C ASN A 591 5.67 -8.38 -1.41
N ILE A 592 5.84 -7.51 -0.39
CA ILE A 592 4.77 -7.22 0.56
C ILE A 592 3.52 -6.72 -0.21
N PRO A 593 2.35 -7.34 0.00
CA PRO A 593 1.20 -7.17 -0.89
C PRO A 593 0.45 -5.86 -0.69
N ILE A 594 0.67 -5.13 0.40
CA ILE A 594 -0.04 -3.90 0.74
C ILE A 594 1.00 -2.81 1.01
N SER A 595 0.90 -1.66 0.35
CA SER A 595 1.82 -0.54 0.58
C SER A 595 1.60 0.09 1.96
N TYR A 596 2.62 0.73 2.52
CA TYR A 596 2.60 1.43 3.82
C TYR A 596 2.40 0.57 5.09
N GLU A 597 1.88 -0.64 4.99
CA GLU A 597 1.68 -1.57 6.12
C GLU A 597 3.00 -2.14 6.65
N SER A 598 3.74 -1.31 7.40
CA SER A 598 5.07 -1.62 7.92
C SER A 598 5.17 -1.67 9.45
N ASN A 599 4.06 -1.46 10.17
CA ASN A 599 4.08 -1.31 11.64
C ASN A 599 4.63 -2.54 12.38
N SER A 600 4.46 -3.75 11.82
CA SER A 600 5.00 -4.99 12.40
C SER A 600 6.44 -5.29 11.99
N LEU A 601 7.05 -4.51 11.08
CA LEU A 601 8.44 -4.67 10.65
C LEU A 601 9.36 -4.00 11.69
N ILE A 602 9.53 -4.70 12.81
CA ILE A 602 10.25 -4.20 13.99
C ILE A 602 11.52 -5.00 14.32
N SER A 603 11.91 -5.94 13.46
CA SER A 603 13.09 -6.78 13.70
C SER A 603 14.40 -5.98 13.60
N LEU A 604 15.54 -6.63 13.87
CA LEU A 604 16.85 -6.02 13.65
C LEU A 604 17.05 -5.56 12.19
N HIS A 605 16.55 -6.34 11.23
CA HIS A 605 16.55 -5.94 9.83
C HIS A 605 15.85 -4.59 9.60
N ASP A 606 14.80 -4.33 10.38
CA ASP A 606 13.82 -3.29 10.17
C ASP A 606 13.99 -2.13 11.18
N THR A 607 12.88 -1.57 11.68
CA THR A 607 12.88 -0.41 12.59
C THR A 607 13.44 -0.72 13.98
N GLY A 608 13.53 -1.99 14.38
CA GLY A 608 14.12 -2.38 15.67
C GLY A 608 15.61 -2.02 15.75
N GLY A 609 16.32 -2.09 14.61
CA GLY A 609 17.74 -1.73 14.55
C GLY A 609 18.02 -0.22 14.70
N ILE A 610 17.01 0.66 14.64
CA ILE A 610 17.15 2.08 14.99
C ILE A 610 17.69 2.24 16.42
N LEU A 611 17.44 1.27 17.30
CA LEU A 611 17.95 1.30 18.67
C LEU A 611 19.49 1.28 18.72
N PHE A 612 20.18 0.63 17.78
CA PHE A 612 21.64 0.64 17.71
C PHE A 612 22.19 2.02 17.33
N LEU A 613 21.58 2.70 16.36
CA LEU A 613 21.91 4.10 16.05
C LEU A 613 21.75 4.99 17.29
N LEU A 614 20.62 4.88 18.00
CA LEU A 614 20.37 5.66 19.20
C LEU A 614 21.35 5.30 20.33
N GLU A 615 21.76 4.04 20.44
CA GLU A 615 22.76 3.61 21.41
C GLU A 615 24.11 4.28 21.16
N HIS A 616 24.66 4.16 19.94
CA HIS A 616 25.92 4.82 19.57
C HIS A 616 25.85 6.34 19.71
N LEU A 617 24.70 6.97 19.40
CA LEU A 617 24.51 8.40 19.66
C LEU A 617 24.64 8.73 21.15
N THR A 618 24.04 7.94 22.03
CA THR A 618 24.18 8.18 23.48
C THR A 618 25.59 7.91 23.99
N GLU A 619 26.34 6.98 23.39
CA GLU A 619 27.74 6.75 23.72
C GLU A 619 28.61 7.93 23.28
N TYR A 620 28.47 8.37 22.04
CA TYR A 620 29.17 9.54 21.51
C TYR A 620 28.87 10.81 22.31
N GLU A 621 27.60 11.05 22.66
CA GLU A 621 27.22 12.21 23.46
C GLU A 621 27.80 12.19 24.88
N LYS A 622 27.89 11.02 25.52
CA LYS A 622 28.54 10.89 26.84
C LYS A 622 30.01 11.31 26.76
N ILE A 623 30.72 10.88 25.73
CA ILE A 623 32.11 11.26 25.49
C ILE A 623 32.20 12.78 25.24
N ALA A 624 31.23 13.35 24.51
CA ALA A 624 31.13 14.77 24.22
C ALA A 624 30.49 15.64 25.33
N ASN A 625 30.17 15.08 26.51
CA ASN A 625 29.43 15.74 27.61
C ASN A 625 28.08 16.38 27.19
N ARG A 626 27.27 15.66 26.42
CA ARG A 626 25.91 16.02 25.95
C ARG A 626 24.90 14.92 26.31
N SER A 627 23.61 15.19 26.15
CA SER A 627 22.55 14.22 26.47
C SER A 627 21.26 14.42 25.65
N LYS A 628 21.36 14.88 24.40
CA LYS A 628 20.19 15.17 23.55
C LYS A 628 19.35 13.92 23.27
N TYR A 629 19.98 12.77 23.03
CA TYR A 629 19.30 11.57 22.54
C TYR A 629 19.00 10.53 23.63
N THR A 630 19.45 10.74 24.86
CA THR A 630 19.25 9.78 25.96
C THR A 630 17.77 9.52 26.24
N ASN A 631 16.92 10.57 26.19
CA ASN A 631 15.49 10.39 26.38
C ASN A 631 14.87 9.56 25.23
N LEU A 632 15.20 9.91 23.98
CA LEU A 632 14.72 9.22 22.79
C LEU A 632 15.11 7.73 22.80
N TYR A 633 16.36 7.40 23.14
CA TYR A 633 16.82 6.01 23.29
C TYR A 633 15.98 5.23 24.32
N ASN A 634 15.75 5.81 25.50
CA ASN A 634 14.99 5.16 26.55
C ASN A 634 13.52 4.96 26.17
N GLN A 635 12.90 5.94 25.51
CA GLN A 635 11.54 5.85 24.99
C GLN A 635 11.44 4.79 23.88
N ALA A 636 12.40 4.76 22.96
CA ALA A 636 12.47 3.77 21.87
C ALA A 636 12.62 2.35 22.40
N LYS A 637 13.47 2.16 23.42
CA LYS A 637 13.65 0.85 24.09
C LYS A 637 12.37 0.36 24.75
N ARG A 638 11.56 1.25 25.33
CA ARG A 638 10.23 0.91 25.86
C ARG A 638 9.26 0.59 24.72
N GLY A 639 9.20 1.46 23.71
CA GLY A 639 8.33 1.26 22.55
C GLY A 639 8.57 -0.08 21.86
N LEU A 640 9.82 -0.47 21.61
CA LEU A 640 10.14 -1.76 20.98
C LEU A 640 9.66 -2.96 21.83
N LYS A 641 9.65 -2.85 23.17
CA LYS A 641 9.10 -3.89 24.05
C LYS A 641 7.58 -4.00 23.92
N SER A 642 6.89 -2.86 23.88
CA SER A 642 5.43 -2.81 23.71
C SER A 642 5.02 -3.33 22.33
N LEU A 643 5.72 -2.92 21.27
CA LEU A 643 5.50 -3.42 19.90
C LEU A 643 5.77 -4.93 19.76
N ARG A 644 6.79 -5.47 20.47
CA ARG A 644 7.03 -6.93 20.53
C ARG A 644 5.81 -7.68 21.06
N SER A 645 5.13 -7.13 22.06
CA SER A 645 3.92 -7.72 22.62
C SER A 645 2.76 -7.63 21.62
N ALA A 646 2.52 -6.43 21.07
CA ALA A 646 1.45 -6.16 20.12
C ALA A 646 1.52 -7.02 18.84
N PHE A 647 2.72 -7.24 18.31
CA PHE A 647 2.93 -7.99 17.06
C PHE A 647 3.46 -9.41 17.27
N SER A 648 3.23 -10.00 18.44
CA SER A 648 3.75 -11.33 18.80
C SER A 648 3.32 -12.44 17.83
N SER A 649 2.12 -12.37 17.24
CA SER A 649 1.68 -13.34 16.22
C SER A 649 2.48 -13.26 14.92
N GLN A 650 2.73 -12.04 14.44
CA GLN A 650 3.50 -11.79 13.22
C GLN A 650 4.96 -12.21 13.42
N LEU A 651 5.54 -11.87 14.56
CA LEU A 651 6.91 -12.27 14.92
C LEU A 651 7.09 -13.78 15.06
N LYS A 652 6.06 -14.51 15.51
CA LYS A 652 6.08 -15.99 15.57
C LYS A 652 6.00 -16.64 14.19
N SER A 653 5.40 -15.97 13.21
CA SER A 653 5.33 -16.45 11.83
C SER A 653 6.58 -16.16 11.00
N ALA A 654 7.47 -15.29 11.50
CA ALA A 654 8.73 -14.95 10.86
C ALA A 654 9.78 -16.08 11.03
N PRO A 655 10.82 -16.12 10.17
CA PRO A 655 11.91 -17.09 10.32
C PRO A 655 12.58 -17.00 11.70
N THR A 656 13.02 -18.15 12.22
CA THR A 656 13.82 -18.22 13.44
C THR A 656 15.24 -17.79 13.12
N SER A 657 15.54 -16.50 13.31
CA SER A 657 16.76 -15.84 12.85
C SER A 657 17.25 -14.79 13.85
N ILE A 658 18.53 -14.42 13.76
CA ILE A 658 19.10 -13.27 14.48
C ILE A 658 18.80 -11.92 13.79
N ILE A 659 18.46 -11.94 12.51
CA ILE A 659 18.22 -10.73 11.71
C ILE A 659 16.73 -10.38 11.67
N SER A 660 15.86 -11.39 11.69
CA SER A 660 14.40 -11.24 11.65
C SER A 660 13.72 -12.01 12.77
N GLY A 661 12.42 -11.74 12.99
CA GLY A 661 11.62 -12.46 13.99
C GLY A 661 12.00 -12.14 15.44
N SER A 662 11.48 -12.95 16.38
CA SER A 662 11.57 -12.65 17.82
C SER A 662 13.00 -12.67 18.37
N SER A 663 13.85 -13.62 17.93
CA SER A 663 15.22 -13.75 18.45
C SER A 663 16.10 -12.56 18.09
N SER A 664 15.81 -11.87 16.98
CA SER A 664 16.48 -10.60 16.62
C SER A 664 16.25 -9.50 17.66
N LEU A 665 15.07 -9.46 18.28
CA LEU A 665 14.73 -8.49 19.33
C LEU A 665 15.45 -8.81 20.63
N ASP A 666 15.55 -10.11 20.96
CA ASP A 666 16.32 -10.55 22.13
C ASP A 666 17.80 -10.16 21.98
N PHE A 667 18.38 -10.30 20.78
CA PHE A 667 19.72 -9.81 20.51
C PHE A 667 19.83 -8.29 20.71
N ILE A 668 18.91 -7.49 20.12
CA ILE A 668 18.89 -6.03 20.31
C ILE A 668 18.89 -5.66 21.79
N PHE A 669 18.05 -6.30 22.62
CA PHE A 669 17.95 -5.93 24.04
C PHE A 669 19.14 -6.37 24.89
N TYR A 670 19.83 -7.43 24.48
CA TYR A 670 20.76 -8.16 25.34
C TYR A 670 22.17 -8.32 24.79
N HIS A 671 22.51 -7.69 23.66
CA HIS A 671 23.85 -7.72 23.05
C HIS A 671 24.98 -7.25 23.98
N THR A 672 24.68 -6.48 25.03
CA THR A 672 25.67 -6.04 26.04
C THR A 672 25.84 -7.00 27.22
N ARG A 673 25.05 -8.09 27.30
CA ARG A 673 25.15 -9.09 28.37
C ARG A 673 26.24 -10.13 28.05
N ASN A 674 26.62 -10.91 29.06
CA ASN A 674 27.48 -12.07 28.88
C ASN A 674 26.71 -13.36 28.54
N ARG A 675 25.37 -13.35 28.68
CA ARG A 675 24.47 -14.48 28.43
C ARG A 675 23.08 -14.03 27.98
N VAL A 676 22.42 -14.82 27.12
CA VAL A 676 21.05 -14.57 26.64
C VAL A 676 20.19 -15.83 26.73
N GLU A 677 19.63 -16.08 27.91
CA GLU A 677 18.85 -17.29 28.21
C GLU A 677 17.60 -17.44 27.32
N GLU A 678 16.99 -16.32 26.93
CA GLU A 678 15.83 -16.28 26.05
C GLU A 678 16.10 -16.96 24.71
N ILE A 679 17.29 -16.75 24.12
CA ILE A 679 17.66 -17.33 22.83
C ILE A 679 18.17 -18.77 23.01
N GLU A 680 18.79 -19.11 24.15
CA GLU A 680 19.16 -20.50 24.47
C GLU A 680 17.93 -21.44 24.49
N GLN A 681 16.77 -20.94 24.92
CA GLN A 681 15.51 -21.71 24.89
C GLN A 681 15.07 -22.02 23.46
N VAL A 682 15.27 -21.09 22.52
CA VAL A 682 14.95 -21.28 21.09
C VAL A 682 15.77 -22.43 20.49
N VAL A 683 17.01 -22.66 20.94
CA VAL A 683 17.83 -23.81 20.50
C VAL A 683 17.15 -25.14 20.83
N SER A 684 16.46 -25.22 21.97
CA SER A 684 15.71 -26.42 22.33
C SER A 684 14.49 -26.62 21.42
N GLN A 685 13.81 -25.53 21.04
CA GLN A 685 12.69 -25.56 20.10
C GLN A 685 13.12 -25.99 18.70
N ILE A 686 14.24 -25.45 18.20
CA ILE A 686 14.84 -25.82 16.91
C ILE A 686 15.03 -27.34 16.81
N GLN A 687 15.47 -27.97 17.90
CA GLN A 687 15.66 -29.42 17.97
C GLN A 687 14.33 -30.18 18.05
N SER A 688 13.39 -29.76 18.92
CA SER A 688 12.12 -30.48 19.11
C SER A 688 11.19 -30.40 17.90
N GLU A 689 11.20 -29.29 17.19
CA GLU A 689 10.36 -29.04 16.00
C GLU A 689 11.08 -29.40 14.69
N ASN A 690 12.33 -29.88 14.76
CA ASN A 690 13.17 -30.23 13.62
C ASN A 690 13.27 -29.09 12.58
N ILE A 691 13.46 -27.85 13.06
CA ILE A 691 13.59 -26.66 12.22
C ILE A 691 14.88 -26.79 11.41
N PRO A 692 14.87 -26.63 10.07
CA PRO A 692 16.09 -26.67 9.26
C PRO A 692 17.12 -25.62 9.69
N SER A 693 18.42 -25.94 9.60
CA SER A 693 19.50 -25.04 10.02
C SER A 693 19.51 -23.70 9.26
N GLY A 694 19.08 -23.69 8.00
CA GLY A 694 19.03 -22.48 7.17
C GLY A 694 20.41 -21.84 7.00
N ASP A 695 20.46 -20.52 7.07
CA ASP A 695 21.67 -19.71 6.94
C ASP A 695 21.77 -18.65 8.07
N VAL A 696 22.69 -17.69 7.95
CA VAL A 696 22.90 -16.65 8.96
C VAL A 696 21.70 -15.68 9.03
N PHE A 697 21.03 -15.43 7.90
CA PHE A 697 20.04 -14.36 7.76
C PHE A 697 18.61 -14.80 8.04
N ILE A 698 18.24 -16.03 7.67
CA ILE A 698 16.88 -16.57 7.81
C ILE A 698 16.84 -17.90 8.55
N GLY A 699 17.95 -18.32 9.19
CA GLY A 699 18.04 -19.60 9.87
C GLY A 699 18.76 -19.61 11.23
N PRO A 700 18.65 -20.75 11.95
CA PRO A 700 19.38 -21.05 13.17
C PRO A 700 20.92 -20.89 13.13
N ILE A 701 21.58 -20.94 11.97
CA ILE A 701 23.04 -20.74 11.89
C ILE A 701 23.44 -19.38 12.47
N GLY A 702 22.66 -18.33 12.19
CA GLY A 702 22.91 -16.99 12.74
C GLY A 702 22.75 -16.95 14.27
N ILE A 703 21.86 -17.76 14.83
CA ILE A 703 21.71 -17.90 16.29
C ILE A 703 22.95 -18.55 16.91
N GLY A 704 23.47 -19.61 16.28
CA GLY A 704 24.70 -20.27 16.73
C GLY A 704 25.93 -19.36 16.68
N LEU A 705 26.08 -18.64 15.57
CA LEU A 705 27.13 -17.61 15.38
C LEU A 705 27.13 -16.59 16.52
N MET A 706 25.95 -16.10 16.90
CA MET A 706 25.82 -15.08 17.93
C MET A 706 25.99 -15.65 19.33
N LEU A 707 25.34 -16.77 19.67
CA LEU A 707 25.43 -17.36 21.02
C LEU A 707 26.88 -17.73 21.38
N ALA A 708 27.69 -18.10 20.39
CA ALA A 708 29.11 -18.36 20.56
C ALA A 708 29.93 -17.12 20.98
N SER A 709 29.41 -15.91 20.77
CA SER A 709 30.05 -14.67 21.21
C SER A 709 29.73 -14.26 22.65
N PHE A 710 28.84 -14.98 23.35
CA PHE A 710 28.47 -14.70 24.74
C PHE A 710 29.29 -15.61 25.67
N SER A 711 30.11 -15.02 26.54
CA SER A 711 31.11 -15.74 27.34
C SER A 711 30.51 -16.81 28.26
N ASP A 712 29.27 -16.60 28.70
CA ASP A 712 28.61 -17.43 29.70
C ASP A 712 27.57 -18.38 29.07
N THR A 713 27.52 -18.50 27.72
CA THR A 713 26.65 -19.46 27.05
C THR A 713 27.07 -20.89 27.41
N PRO A 714 26.15 -21.76 27.85
CA PRO A 714 26.50 -23.13 28.23
C PRO A 714 27.05 -23.94 27.05
N ASN A 715 28.20 -24.61 27.24
CA ASN A 715 28.80 -25.49 26.23
C ASN A 715 27.84 -26.55 25.68
N GLN A 716 26.85 -27.00 26.47
CA GLN A 716 25.85 -27.94 25.99
C GLN A 716 24.94 -27.34 24.92
N VAL A 717 24.60 -26.04 25.03
CA VAL A 717 23.81 -25.33 24.03
C VAL A 717 24.62 -25.15 22.75
N LEU A 718 25.88 -24.73 22.87
CA LEU A 718 26.79 -24.54 21.74
C LEU A 718 27.03 -25.86 20.97
N LYS A 719 27.29 -26.96 21.68
CA LYS A 719 27.48 -28.28 21.06
C LYS A 719 26.24 -28.76 20.29
N LYS A 720 25.04 -28.53 20.81
CA LYS A 720 23.80 -28.88 20.09
C LYS A 720 23.69 -28.15 18.75
N LEU A 721 24.07 -26.87 18.71
CA LEU A 721 24.10 -26.09 17.48
C LEU A 721 25.20 -26.57 16.54
N GLU A 722 26.41 -26.80 17.05
CA GLU A 722 27.54 -27.33 16.28
C GLU A 722 27.19 -28.67 15.62
N ASP A 723 26.66 -29.62 16.39
CA ASP A 723 26.24 -30.94 15.88
C ASP A 723 25.19 -30.81 14.79
N LYS A 724 24.18 -29.94 15.00
CA LYS A 724 23.12 -29.71 14.02
C LYS A 724 23.68 -29.14 12.71
N ILE A 725 24.52 -28.11 12.79
CA ILE A 725 25.13 -27.48 11.61
C ILE A 725 26.01 -28.47 10.85
N LEU A 726 26.78 -29.32 11.57
CA LEU A 726 27.60 -30.36 10.95
C LEU A 726 26.78 -31.46 10.27
N HIS A 727 25.67 -31.88 10.86
CA HIS A 727 24.80 -32.93 10.30
C HIS A 727 23.98 -32.46 9.09
N GLU A 728 23.53 -31.20 9.08
CA GLU A 728 22.68 -30.64 8.03
C GLU A 728 23.43 -29.81 6.99
N SER A 729 24.77 -29.74 7.03
CA SER A 729 25.58 -29.10 5.99
C SER A 729 26.15 -30.07 4.94
N PRO A 730 25.36 -30.72 4.06
CA PRO A 730 25.83 -31.05 2.73
C PRO A 730 25.75 -29.78 1.87
N SER A 731 26.85 -29.47 1.20
CA SER A 731 27.14 -28.32 0.32
C SER A 731 26.18 -28.09 -0.87
N GLY A 732 24.96 -28.64 -0.83
CA GLY A 732 23.91 -28.51 -1.85
C GLY A 732 22.67 -27.70 -1.44
N MET A 733 22.62 -27.10 -0.24
CA MET A 733 21.44 -26.33 0.23
C MET A 733 21.56 -24.80 0.16
N LEU A 734 22.77 -24.24 0.04
CA LEU A 734 22.99 -22.79 0.06
C LEU A 734 23.14 -22.20 -1.34
N SER A 735 22.57 -21.02 -1.56
CA SER A 735 22.46 -20.39 -2.89
C SER A 735 23.64 -19.49 -3.27
N SER A 736 24.61 -19.29 -2.36
CA SER A 736 25.78 -18.42 -2.59
C SER A 736 26.99 -18.84 -1.76
N ASP A 737 28.16 -18.28 -2.07
CA ASP A 737 29.34 -18.34 -1.18
C ASP A 737 29.39 -17.19 -0.16
N GLY A 738 28.35 -16.35 -0.13
CA GLY A 738 28.25 -15.16 0.72
C GLY A 738 28.10 -15.43 2.21
N LEU A 739 28.00 -14.36 2.99
CA LEU A 739 27.89 -14.39 4.45
C LEU A 739 26.44 -14.60 4.90
N ALA A 740 25.47 -13.90 4.31
CA ALA A 740 24.06 -13.95 4.75
C ALA A 740 23.39 -15.29 4.40
N HIS A 741 23.45 -15.68 3.12
CA HIS A 741 22.78 -16.84 2.54
C HIS A 741 23.76 -17.87 1.95
N GLY A 742 24.97 -17.96 2.51
CA GLY A 742 26.05 -18.70 1.85
C GLY A 742 27.08 -19.36 2.76
N ASN A 743 28.03 -20.03 2.10
CA ASN A 743 29.03 -20.89 2.75
C ASN A 743 29.93 -20.12 3.73
N LEU A 744 30.30 -18.86 3.44
CA LEU A 744 31.13 -18.06 4.33
C LEU A 744 30.45 -17.85 5.69
N GLY A 745 29.13 -17.64 5.70
CA GLY A 745 28.35 -17.51 6.94
C GLY A 745 28.38 -18.77 7.80
N VAL A 746 28.30 -19.94 7.17
CA VAL A 746 28.42 -21.23 7.86
C VAL A 746 29.83 -21.43 8.43
N ILE A 747 30.86 -21.14 7.64
CA ILE A 747 32.26 -21.23 8.08
C ILE A 747 32.49 -20.30 9.28
N TRP A 748 31.95 -19.09 9.24
CA TRP A 748 32.06 -18.12 10.32
C TRP A 748 31.36 -18.59 11.60
N ALA A 749 30.13 -19.12 11.48
CA ALA A 749 29.41 -19.70 12.61
C ALA A 749 30.17 -20.88 13.23
N GLN A 750 30.69 -21.78 12.39
CA GLN A 750 31.48 -22.93 12.84
C GLN A 750 32.80 -22.52 13.51
N PHE A 751 33.47 -21.49 13.00
CA PHE A 751 34.66 -20.93 13.62
C PHE A 751 34.36 -20.39 15.01
N ARG A 752 33.33 -19.54 15.16
CA ARG A 752 32.98 -18.99 16.49
C ARG A 752 32.56 -20.07 17.47
N LEU A 753 31.77 -21.06 17.03
CA LEU A 753 31.40 -22.20 17.87
C LEU A 753 32.63 -22.98 18.32
N SER A 754 33.56 -23.26 17.40
CA SER A 754 34.84 -23.91 17.73
C SER A 754 35.65 -23.08 18.73
N TYR A 755 35.70 -21.76 18.54
CA TYR A 755 36.43 -20.85 19.41
C TYR A 755 35.86 -20.86 20.82
N ALA A 756 34.54 -20.67 20.96
CA ALA A 756 33.83 -20.70 22.24
C ALA A 756 33.96 -22.06 22.96
N LEU A 757 34.03 -23.16 22.21
CA LEU A 757 34.25 -24.51 22.74
C LEU A 757 35.71 -24.87 23.01
N ASN A 758 36.65 -23.92 22.84
CA ASN A 758 38.09 -24.12 22.97
C ASN A 758 38.64 -25.22 22.04
N ASN A 759 38.05 -25.38 20.86
CA ASN A 759 38.48 -26.33 19.82
C ASN A 759 39.44 -25.64 18.83
N THR A 760 40.72 -25.57 19.19
CA THR A 760 41.75 -24.89 18.37
C THR A 760 41.96 -25.53 16.99
N GLU A 761 41.84 -26.85 16.88
CA GLU A 761 41.96 -27.54 15.57
C GLU A 761 40.79 -27.15 14.65
N GLY A 762 39.58 -27.08 15.20
CA GLY A 762 38.39 -26.58 14.50
C GLY A 762 38.59 -25.14 14.01
N CYS A 763 39.07 -24.24 14.88
CA CYS A 763 39.32 -22.85 14.52
C CYS A 763 40.32 -22.73 13.35
N LYS A 764 41.45 -23.43 13.41
CA LYS A 764 42.46 -23.44 12.33
C LYS A 764 41.92 -24.03 11.03
N HIS A 765 41.09 -25.07 11.13
CA HIS A 765 40.44 -25.69 9.96
C HIS A 765 39.47 -24.73 9.27
N PHE A 766 38.58 -24.07 10.02
CA PHE A 766 37.61 -23.14 9.48
C PHE A 766 38.28 -21.84 8.99
N PHE A 767 39.33 -21.36 9.65
CA PHE A 767 40.14 -20.25 9.15
C PHE A 767 40.78 -20.58 7.79
N LYS A 768 41.36 -21.78 7.64
CA LYS A 768 41.90 -22.23 6.35
C LYS A 768 40.82 -22.33 5.26
N LYS A 769 39.59 -22.73 5.61
CA LYS A 769 38.46 -22.72 4.68
C LYS A 769 38.06 -21.30 4.30
N ALA A 770 38.00 -20.37 5.25
CA ALA A 770 37.69 -18.97 4.97
C ALA A 770 38.72 -18.34 4.01
N LEU A 771 40.01 -18.66 4.16
CA LEU A 771 41.08 -18.22 3.25
C LEU A 771 40.94 -18.74 1.81
N GLN A 772 40.16 -19.81 1.59
CA GLN A 772 39.88 -20.33 0.25
C GLN A 772 38.69 -19.63 -0.41
N VAL A 773 37.88 -18.89 0.36
CA VAL A 773 36.78 -18.09 -0.18
C VAL A 773 37.37 -16.88 -0.88
N SER A 774 36.92 -16.63 -2.10
CA SER A 774 37.32 -15.45 -2.85
C SER A 774 36.13 -14.92 -3.64
N PHE A 775 36.03 -13.60 -3.71
CA PHE A 775 35.03 -12.93 -4.51
C PHE A 775 35.72 -12.16 -5.64
N PRO A 776 35.06 -12.04 -6.81
CA PRO A 776 35.56 -11.20 -7.89
C PRO A 776 35.61 -9.73 -7.44
N ASN A 777 36.44 -8.93 -8.10
CA ASN A 777 36.53 -7.49 -7.85
C ASN A 777 35.44 -6.78 -8.66
N THR A 778 34.20 -6.80 -8.18
CA THR A 778 33.04 -6.18 -8.84
C THR A 778 32.14 -5.50 -7.82
N VAL A 779 31.36 -4.51 -8.27
CA VAL A 779 30.40 -3.80 -7.42
C VAL A 779 29.42 -4.75 -6.74
N ASN A 780 28.89 -5.74 -7.47
CA ASN A 780 27.94 -6.73 -6.94
C ASN A 780 28.52 -7.65 -5.85
N THR A 781 29.84 -7.68 -5.70
CA THR A 781 30.57 -8.51 -4.73
C THR A 781 31.41 -7.65 -3.78
N ALA A 782 31.07 -6.36 -3.67
CA ALA A 782 31.70 -5.45 -2.72
C ALA A 782 31.08 -5.58 -1.31
N GLY A 783 29.75 -5.75 -1.25
CA GLY A 783 28.95 -5.67 -0.04
C GLY A 783 29.21 -6.72 1.04
N TRP A 784 28.56 -6.55 2.19
CA TRP A 784 28.76 -7.39 3.38
C TRP A 784 28.07 -8.75 3.27
N CYS A 785 26.79 -8.79 2.86
CA CYS A 785 25.99 -10.02 2.89
C CYS A 785 26.51 -11.06 1.87
N ASN A 786 27.14 -10.62 0.79
CA ASN A 786 27.69 -11.46 -0.26
C ASN A 786 28.85 -10.77 -0.99
N GLY A 787 30.02 -10.69 -0.36
CA GLY A 787 31.16 -10.02 -0.99
C GLY A 787 32.40 -9.83 -0.14
N ASN A 788 33.32 -9.03 -0.68
CA ASN A 788 34.64 -8.75 -0.13
C ASN A 788 34.59 -8.03 1.22
N ALA A 789 33.60 -7.17 1.49
CA ALA A 789 33.45 -6.55 2.81
C ALA A 789 33.13 -7.57 3.91
N GLY A 790 32.21 -8.50 3.64
CA GLY A 790 31.91 -9.59 4.57
C GLY A 790 33.12 -10.49 4.82
N LEU A 791 33.84 -10.84 3.74
CA LEU A 791 35.08 -11.62 3.83
C LEU A 791 36.18 -10.89 4.63
N LEU A 792 36.35 -9.58 4.40
CA LEU A 792 37.30 -8.74 5.13
C LEU A 792 37.03 -8.81 6.64
N MET A 793 35.79 -8.57 7.04
CA MET A 793 35.38 -8.56 8.45
C MET A 793 35.63 -9.93 9.10
N VAL A 794 35.21 -11.01 8.44
CA VAL A 794 35.39 -12.39 8.94
C VAL A 794 36.87 -12.74 9.09
N LEU A 795 37.70 -12.45 8.07
CA LEU A 795 39.12 -12.77 8.13
C LEU A 795 39.88 -11.89 9.14
N ALA A 796 39.49 -10.62 9.30
CA ALA A 796 40.07 -9.74 10.32
C ALA A 796 39.80 -10.27 11.73
N GLU A 797 38.56 -10.70 12.00
CA GLU A 797 38.18 -11.36 13.26
C GLU A 797 38.98 -12.64 13.48
N MET A 798 38.95 -13.57 12.53
CA MET A 798 39.61 -14.88 12.69
C MET A 798 41.13 -14.75 12.85
N ALA A 799 41.76 -13.85 12.10
CA ALA A 799 43.19 -13.61 12.18
C ALA A 799 43.59 -13.04 13.56
N ARG A 800 42.81 -12.08 14.08
CA ARG A 800 43.03 -11.50 15.41
C ARG A 800 42.87 -12.55 16.51
N GLU A 801 41.79 -13.32 16.49
CA GLU A 801 41.52 -14.36 17.49
C GLU A 801 42.52 -15.52 17.49
N LEU A 802 43.12 -15.82 16.33
CA LEU A 802 44.18 -16.82 16.22
C LEU A 802 45.58 -16.25 16.41
N ASN A 803 45.70 -14.93 16.60
CA ASN A 803 46.96 -14.19 16.61
C ASN A 803 47.83 -14.48 15.37
N GLU A 804 47.19 -14.52 14.20
CA GLU A 804 47.81 -14.77 12.89
C GLU A 804 47.97 -13.45 12.13
N HIS A 805 49.16 -13.19 11.60
CA HIS A 805 49.38 -12.01 10.76
C HIS A 805 48.92 -12.28 9.32
N LEU A 806 47.81 -11.64 8.92
CA LEU A 806 47.22 -11.76 7.59
C LEU A 806 47.17 -10.40 6.88
N ASN A 807 47.66 -10.34 5.65
CA ASN A 807 47.55 -9.13 4.82
C ASN A 807 46.17 -9.08 4.16
N LEU A 808 45.34 -8.12 4.59
CA LEU A 808 43.97 -7.93 4.11
C LEU A 808 43.79 -6.70 3.19
N TYR A 809 44.87 -5.97 2.85
CA TYR A 809 44.81 -4.73 2.06
C TYR A 809 44.12 -4.92 0.71
N GLU A 810 44.41 -6.02 0.03
CA GLU A 810 43.82 -6.30 -1.28
C GLU A 810 42.32 -6.63 -1.19
N ILE A 811 41.88 -7.30 -0.13
CA ILE A 811 40.46 -7.57 0.10
C ILE A 811 39.73 -6.27 0.45
N ALA A 812 40.33 -5.43 1.28
CA ALA A 812 39.79 -4.12 1.62
C ALA A 812 39.65 -3.21 0.39
N LYS A 813 40.66 -3.12 -0.48
CA LYS A 813 40.54 -2.37 -1.75
C LYS A 813 39.43 -2.93 -2.63
N LYS A 814 39.32 -4.26 -2.77
CA LYS A 814 38.23 -4.89 -3.54
C LYS A 814 36.85 -4.61 -2.97
N SER A 815 36.73 -4.46 -1.64
CA SER A 815 35.46 -4.10 -0.99
C SER A 815 35.00 -2.68 -1.32
N THR A 816 35.92 -1.81 -1.75
CA THR A 816 35.60 -0.41 -2.12
C THR A 816 35.20 -0.22 -3.58
N ALA A 817 34.89 -1.30 -4.31
CA ALA A 817 34.43 -1.21 -5.69
C ALA A 817 33.09 -0.45 -5.78
N LEU A 818 33.05 0.59 -6.62
CA LEU A 818 31.91 1.47 -6.83
C LEU A 818 31.44 1.43 -8.29
N PRO A 819 30.16 1.73 -8.58
CA PRO A 819 29.68 1.80 -9.96
C PRO A 819 30.33 2.98 -10.70
N GLU A 820 30.72 2.76 -11.95
CA GLU A 820 31.35 3.82 -12.78
C GLU A 820 30.36 4.90 -13.22
N ASN A 821 29.14 4.50 -13.61
CA ASN A 821 28.12 5.39 -14.19
C ASN A 821 26.70 4.93 -13.79
N GLY A 822 26.39 4.97 -12.50
CA GLY A 822 25.07 4.55 -12.02
C GLY A 822 24.83 4.89 -10.54
N PRO A 823 23.60 4.71 -10.06
CA PRO A 823 23.26 4.99 -8.68
C PRO A 823 23.98 4.02 -7.74
N ILE A 824 24.15 4.45 -6.50
CA ILE A 824 24.77 3.64 -5.45
C ILE A 824 23.76 3.14 -4.42
N ASP A 825 23.91 1.87 -4.02
CA ASP A 825 23.22 1.36 -2.84
C ASP A 825 23.90 1.85 -1.57
N LEU A 826 23.17 2.56 -0.72
CA LEU A 826 23.70 3.07 0.54
C LEU A 826 23.53 2.09 1.71
N SER A 827 22.76 1.01 1.57
CA SER A 827 22.35 0.13 2.66
C SER A 827 23.50 -0.61 3.37
N ILE A 828 23.19 -1.19 4.54
CA ILE A 828 24.12 -2.02 5.30
C ILE A 828 24.31 -3.40 4.67
N CYS A 829 23.21 -4.03 4.23
CA CYS A 829 23.24 -5.44 3.83
C CYS A 829 24.22 -5.68 2.67
N HIS A 830 24.13 -4.88 1.61
CA HIS A 830 24.97 -5.03 0.42
C HIS A 830 25.40 -3.71 -0.21
N GLY A 831 25.17 -2.60 0.48
CA GLY A 831 25.55 -1.26 0.05
C GLY A 831 26.77 -0.69 0.76
N ALA A 832 26.98 0.61 0.54
CA ALA A 832 28.15 1.34 0.99
C ALA A 832 28.28 1.41 2.53
N ALA A 833 27.16 1.51 3.26
CA ALA A 833 27.22 1.57 4.72
C ALA A 833 27.78 0.28 5.34
N GLY A 834 27.55 -0.88 4.71
CA GLY A 834 28.09 -2.17 5.15
C GLY A 834 29.59 -2.31 4.89
N VAL A 835 30.05 -1.84 3.72
CA VAL A 835 31.48 -1.74 3.39
C VAL A 835 32.19 -0.84 4.41
N LEU A 836 31.60 0.32 4.72
CA LEU A 836 32.15 1.26 5.68
C LEU A 836 32.33 0.63 7.08
N GLN A 837 31.32 -0.05 7.62
CA GLN A 837 31.47 -0.73 8.92
C GLN A 837 32.52 -1.85 8.87
N SER A 838 32.64 -2.58 7.76
CA SER A 838 33.64 -3.64 7.62
C SER A 838 35.08 -3.10 7.59
N LEU A 839 35.30 -1.94 6.96
CA LEU A 839 36.59 -1.24 6.98
C LEU A 839 36.93 -0.72 8.38
N LEU A 840 35.97 -0.15 9.09
CA LEU A 840 36.15 0.34 10.46
C LEU A 840 36.40 -0.82 11.45
N PHE A 841 35.71 -1.96 11.27
CA PHE A 841 35.99 -3.17 12.03
C PHE A 841 37.42 -3.68 11.77
N ALA A 842 37.87 -3.68 10.51
CA ALA A 842 39.24 -4.07 10.18
C ALA A 842 40.29 -3.12 10.78
N TYR A 843 40.00 -1.81 10.82
CA TYR A 843 40.82 -0.84 11.55
C TYR A 843 40.98 -1.23 13.02
N GLU A 844 39.89 -1.46 13.73
CA GLU A 844 39.94 -1.83 15.15
C GLU A 844 40.59 -3.18 15.43
N ALA A 845 40.30 -4.19 14.59
CA ALA A 845 40.87 -5.52 14.78
C ALA A 845 42.38 -5.56 14.52
N SER A 846 42.92 -4.65 13.69
CA SER A 846 44.33 -4.63 13.30
C SER A 846 45.17 -3.52 13.92
N GLY A 847 44.54 -2.44 14.38
CA GLY A 847 45.21 -1.20 14.81
C GLY A 847 45.82 -0.38 13.66
N ASP A 848 45.61 -0.76 12.39
CA ASP A 848 46.24 -0.11 11.25
C ASP A 848 45.39 1.04 10.68
N SER A 849 45.83 2.27 10.95
CA SER A 849 45.23 3.53 10.46
C SER A 849 45.01 3.63 8.94
N TRP A 850 45.64 2.76 8.14
CA TRP A 850 45.36 2.66 6.72
C TRP A 850 43.88 2.34 6.44
N TYR A 851 43.26 1.45 7.22
CA TYR A 851 41.85 1.08 7.02
C TYR A 851 40.91 2.26 7.31
N LEU A 852 41.20 3.06 8.34
CA LEU A 852 40.43 4.28 8.65
C LEU A 852 40.61 5.36 7.55
N SER A 853 41.81 5.48 7.00
CA SER A 853 42.08 6.37 5.86
C SER A 853 41.30 5.94 4.61
N LEU A 854 41.28 4.63 4.33
CA LEU A 854 40.50 4.06 3.23
C LEU A 854 38.99 4.25 3.47
N ALA A 855 38.50 4.07 4.69
CA ALA A 855 37.09 4.29 5.06
C ALA A 855 36.65 5.73 4.79
N ASN A 856 37.47 6.73 5.16
CA ASN A 856 37.19 8.14 4.89
C ASN A 856 37.15 8.45 3.39
N GLN A 857 38.16 8.01 2.64
CA GLN A 857 38.20 8.22 1.19
C GLN A 857 37.02 7.54 0.48
N TYR A 858 36.69 6.32 0.91
CA TYR A 858 35.57 5.56 0.38
C TYR A 858 34.26 6.29 0.62
N TRP A 859 34.00 6.73 1.85
CA TRP A 859 32.74 7.40 2.19
C TRP A 859 32.57 8.75 1.48
N GLU A 860 33.65 9.53 1.35
CA GLU A 860 33.63 10.77 0.56
C GLU A 860 33.26 10.51 -0.90
N THR A 861 33.88 9.50 -1.51
CA THR A 861 33.59 9.09 -2.90
C THR A 861 32.15 8.59 -3.05
N VAL A 862 31.63 7.87 -2.05
CA VAL A 862 30.23 7.39 -2.00
C VAL A 862 29.26 8.55 -1.99
N LEU A 863 29.49 9.56 -1.15
CA LEU A 863 28.63 10.75 -1.06
C LEU A 863 28.65 11.55 -2.36
N ASP A 864 29.81 11.73 -2.97
CA ASP A 864 29.95 12.41 -4.27
C ASP A 864 29.22 11.64 -5.38
N LEU A 865 29.38 10.32 -5.41
CA LEU A 865 28.71 9.47 -6.40
C LEU A 865 27.19 9.52 -6.22
N ALA A 866 26.70 9.41 -4.98
CA ALA A 866 25.28 9.49 -4.67
C ALA A 866 24.66 10.83 -5.08
N ASN A 867 25.38 11.94 -4.87
CA ASN A 867 24.91 13.28 -5.23
C ASN A 867 24.92 13.54 -6.75
N ASN A 868 25.85 12.92 -7.49
CA ASN A 868 26.02 13.16 -8.93
C ASN A 868 25.30 12.13 -9.82
N HIS A 869 25.18 10.89 -9.36
CA HIS A 869 24.66 9.75 -10.14
C HIS A 869 23.42 9.09 -9.51
N GLY A 870 22.97 9.58 -8.36
CA GLY A 870 21.80 9.06 -7.66
C GLY A 870 22.12 7.94 -6.68
N PHE A 871 21.12 7.50 -5.94
CA PHE A 871 21.23 6.49 -4.90
C PHE A 871 19.93 5.69 -4.73
N TYR A 872 20.04 4.59 -4.01
CA TYR A 872 18.91 3.84 -3.45
C TYR A 872 19.34 3.19 -2.14
N THR A 873 18.40 2.60 -1.41
CA THR A 873 18.66 1.90 -0.15
C THR A 873 18.11 0.49 -0.23
N GLY A 874 19.01 -0.50 -0.37
CA GLY A 874 18.71 -1.93 -0.29
C GLY A 874 18.11 -2.52 -1.57
N GLU A 875 17.06 -1.92 -2.12
CA GLU A 875 16.46 -2.36 -3.38
C GLU A 875 16.55 -1.24 -4.42
N LYS A 876 16.94 -1.57 -5.66
CA LYS A 876 17.02 -0.58 -6.75
C LYS A 876 15.69 0.18 -6.86
N ASN A 877 15.78 1.48 -7.15
CA ASN A 877 14.62 2.38 -7.21
C ASN A 877 13.87 2.59 -5.88
N ARG A 878 14.38 2.17 -4.71
CA ARG A 878 13.81 2.52 -3.38
C ARG A 878 14.71 3.47 -2.60
N ASP A 879 14.12 4.47 -1.95
CA ASP A 879 14.87 5.49 -1.21
C ASP A 879 14.24 5.93 0.13
N TYR A 880 13.22 5.23 0.62
CA TYR A 880 12.38 5.68 1.74
C TYR A 880 12.44 4.81 3.01
N LEU A 881 13.14 3.68 2.97
CA LEU A 881 13.19 2.72 4.07
C LEU A 881 13.93 3.31 5.26
N LEU A 882 13.37 3.18 6.47
CA LEU A 882 14.00 3.68 7.70
C LEU A 882 14.73 2.59 8.50
N GLY A 883 14.47 1.32 8.20
CA GLY A 883 15.06 0.19 8.92
C GLY A 883 16.59 0.10 8.82
N TYR A 884 17.20 -0.78 9.59
CA TYR A 884 18.66 -0.78 9.77
C TYR A 884 19.41 -1.44 8.62
N PHE A 885 19.00 -2.63 8.17
CA PHE A 885 19.78 -3.37 7.17
C PHE A 885 19.63 -2.82 5.74
N LEU A 886 18.43 -2.35 5.38
CA LEU A 886 18.13 -1.84 4.05
C LEU A 886 17.87 -0.33 4.00
N GLY A 887 17.79 0.35 5.14
CA GLY A 887 17.29 1.73 5.21
C GLY A 887 18.24 2.73 5.87
N TRP A 888 17.74 3.94 6.02
CA TRP A 888 18.51 5.12 6.43
C TRP A 888 19.11 5.06 7.83
N SER A 889 18.56 4.26 8.75
CA SER A 889 19.13 4.19 10.10
C SER A 889 20.48 3.48 10.14
N GLY A 890 20.67 2.43 9.33
CA GLY A 890 21.99 1.82 9.17
C GLY A 890 22.98 2.76 8.48
N VAL A 891 22.53 3.52 7.47
CA VAL A 891 23.36 4.54 6.79
C VAL A 891 23.84 5.61 7.78
N ALA A 892 22.90 6.12 8.59
CA ALA A 892 23.20 7.12 9.61
C ALA A 892 24.15 6.57 10.69
N ASP A 893 23.97 5.31 11.09
CA ASP A 893 24.82 4.65 12.09
C ASP A 893 26.25 4.46 11.57
N SER A 894 26.43 3.99 10.34
CA SER A 894 27.76 3.86 9.73
C SER A 894 28.49 5.21 9.61
N ALA A 895 27.77 6.27 9.23
CA ALA A 895 28.35 7.61 9.16
C ALA A 895 28.69 8.17 10.55
N LEU A 896 27.90 7.83 11.59
CA LEU A 896 28.21 8.15 12.98
C LEU A 896 29.45 7.40 13.47
N LEU A 897 29.55 6.10 13.20
CA LEU A 897 30.72 5.29 13.54
C LEU A 897 31.99 5.88 12.91
N LEU A 898 31.99 6.22 11.62
CA LEU A 898 33.13 6.87 10.97
C LEU A 898 33.54 8.16 11.70
N LYS A 899 32.57 8.99 12.07
CA LYS A 899 32.82 10.22 12.84
C LYS A 899 33.41 9.95 14.23
N MET A 900 32.91 8.95 14.94
CA MET A 900 33.45 8.54 16.26
C MET A 900 34.93 8.16 16.10
N TYR A 901 35.26 7.34 15.10
CA TYR A 901 36.63 6.94 14.81
C TYR A 901 37.54 8.11 14.41
N ASN A 902 37.04 9.05 13.61
CA ASN A 902 37.79 10.26 13.26
C ASN A 902 38.12 11.13 14.50
N ASN A 903 37.33 11.04 15.57
CA ASN A 903 37.58 11.74 16.84
C ASN A 903 38.43 10.92 17.83
N GLY A 904 38.84 9.70 17.47
CA GLY A 904 39.60 8.81 18.35
C GLY A 904 38.74 8.05 19.35
N ASP A 905 37.42 8.01 19.15
CA ASP A 905 36.51 7.19 19.95
C ASP A 905 36.49 5.74 19.45
N SER A 906 36.17 4.79 20.33
CA SER A 906 35.92 3.39 19.96
C SER A 906 34.45 3.01 20.14
N ALA A 907 33.97 2.15 19.27
CA ALA A 907 32.59 1.66 19.26
C ALA A 907 32.55 0.17 18.90
N TRP A 908 31.40 -0.47 19.12
CA TRP A 908 31.16 -1.82 18.64
C TRP A 908 30.42 -1.77 17.30
N PHE A 909 30.48 -2.86 16.52
CA PHE A 909 29.90 -2.94 15.19
C PHE A 909 28.74 -3.93 15.17
N PRO A 910 27.49 -3.47 14.96
CA PRO A 910 26.33 -4.36 14.85
C PRO A 910 26.45 -5.38 13.73
N LEU A 911 27.16 -5.03 12.65
CA LEU A 911 27.37 -5.89 11.48
C LEU A 911 28.16 -7.17 11.80
N ASN A 912 28.90 -7.20 12.92
CA ASN A 912 29.64 -8.38 13.38
C ASN A 912 28.73 -9.42 14.09
N LEU A 913 27.46 -9.09 14.36
CA LEU A 913 26.45 -10.01 14.92
C LEU A 913 26.93 -10.74 16.19
N SER A 914 27.57 -10.01 17.10
CA SER A 914 28.20 -10.54 18.31
C SER A 914 27.90 -9.69 19.53
N SER A 915 28.21 -10.21 20.73
CA SER A 915 28.14 -9.44 21.96
C SER A 915 29.17 -8.30 21.99
N VAL A 916 28.85 -7.21 22.69
CA VAL A 916 29.79 -6.09 22.87
C VAL A 916 31.05 -6.54 23.62
N SER A 917 30.91 -7.46 24.58
CA SER A 917 32.04 -8.01 25.32
C SER A 917 33.02 -8.77 24.41
N TYR A 918 32.51 -9.52 23.45
CA TYR A 918 33.33 -10.27 22.51
C TYR A 918 34.19 -9.35 21.65
N GLN A 919 33.57 -8.34 21.04
CA GLN A 919 34.29 -7.34 20.24
C GLN A 919 35.35 -6.58 21.05
N ARG A 920 35.00 -6.16 22.28
CA ARG A 920 35.97 -5.52 23.17
C ARG A 920 37.17 -6.41 23.51
N ASN A 921 37.02 -7.73 23.53
CA ASN A 921 38.13 -8.64 23.76
C ASN A 921 39.03 -8.75 22.52
N ILE A 922 38.44 -8.81 21.31
CA ILE A 922 39.18 -8.74 20.04
C ILE A 922 40.09 -7.50 19.99
N TYR A 923 39.63 -6.36 20.54
CA TYR A 923 40.35 -5.08 20.47
C TYR A 923 41.43 -4.89 21.54
N LYS A 924 41.37 -5.61 22.68
CA LYS A 924 42.15 -5.28 23.90
C LYS A 924 43.59 -5.80 23.97
N GLU A 925 44.01 -6.73 23.11
CA GLU A 925 45.27 -7.47 23.33
C GLU A 925 46.58 -6.68 23.10
N ASP A 926 46.54 -5.37 22.78
CA ASP A 926 47.74 -4.53 22.57
C ASP A 926 48.03 -3.51 23.70
N MET A 927 47.71 -3.80 24.97
CA MET A 927 48.15 -2.96 26.11
C MET A 927 49.10 -3.63 27.12
N GLU A 928 49.58 -4.85 26.90
CA GLU A 928 50.62 -5.46 27.73
C GLU A 928 51.84 -5.88 26.90
N CYS A 929 52.61 -4.91 26.39
CA CYS A 929 53.94 -5.19 25.88
C CYS A 929 54.90 -3.98 25.93
N VAL A 930 54.95 -3.23 27.04
CA VAL A 930 56.14 -2.44 27.41
C VAL A 930 56.23 -2.29 28.93
N HIS A 931 57.09 -3.10 29.58
CA HIS A 931 57.98 -2.63 30.64
C HIS A 931 59.17 -3.57 30.81
#